data_AF-A0A800DRC7-F1
#
_entry.id   AF-A0A800DRC7-F1
#
_cell.length_a   1.000
_cell.length_b   1.000
_cell.length_c   1.000
_cell.angle_alpha   90.00
_cell.angle_beta   90.00
_cell.angle_gamma   90.00
#
_symmetry.space_group_name_H-M   'P 1'
#
loop_
_entity.id
_entity.type
_entity.pdbx_description
1 polymer ?
#
loop_
_entity_poly.entity_id
_entity_poly.type
_entity_poly.pdbx_seq_one_letter_code
_entity_poly.pdbx_strand_id
1 'polypeptide(L)'
;MGIKCPKCSSINPDNARFCRKDGEELNATDFSQFFFSNGTTAASISELTEQIEVYWSESIDYLYQGDFASWLDSIAQGDLANKAREIVETEPDRNIGLEKFRAYLGIDDTSEPRLKLSHTVINFGRVDIEQRSSDKYTFQFEIINGGKGHLYGTVACSQSWLSLDAHSFSGNRIIVNANVVGIGYEAHIRIQSNGGSAKIPVKIRPTVDFGNVVKGDVTSKEIEINGNGDWQVTTQAPWLQVSVTNNCIIFKVNTKKTDINIYDGEVVLTNNAISQRIPISVRVSVIAVPFMNKLGKAVVVATFSFIVINMSLLFIWCIIFPSMEIEQRRRNLVETTVAPIPHQIPKQIPILCYHQFRVSKSKYSISPQLFEAQMKYLAENGYTVIQLQDVISSDAKELPDKPVVITIDDGWRSVYTKAYPILKKFHYPATLFIYPKHILSKSPSALTWEQLKEMIQYKIDVQSHTHSHPNFAKLRWKLNPLDYENLLKTEFSKSKRLIEQYIGKTVDILAYPYGVYDVEMEKRAQASGYKAMVTTNRETNVAGRINRWRLARYTIFQDDIVELFREKIEAQRLNIDSVTPPDGSTIVSHKPSISANILDEIDAASVKLLKGEREMAFSIVPSGSLIKIVVTLQKPLNQTAHLITISAQDKHTHQLRMASWLFTIVPPTYRENRIDEMARKSSHNSAQKNAKHNRYDHLTP
;
A
#
# COMPACT_ATOMS: atom_id res chain seq x y z
N MET A 1 -38.21 11.89 44.21
CA MET A 1 -38.40 10.52 43.68
C MET A 1 -37.32 10.38 42.60
N GLY A 2 -37.36 9.41 41.69
CA GLY A 2 -36.44 9.42 40.55
C GLY A 2 -37.13 8.84 39.34
N ILE A 3 -36.81 9.33 38.14
CA ILE A 3 -37.34 8.77 36.91
C ILE A 3 -36.65 7.43 36.64
N LYS A 4 -37.45 6.36 36.60
CA LYS A 4 -36.98 5.04 36.22
C LYS A 4 -36.88 4.96 34.70
N CYS A 5 -35.71 4.60 34.18
CA CYS A 5 -35.55 4.43 32.75
C CYS A 5 -36.39 3.25 32.22
N PRO A 6 -37.12 3.43 31.11
CA PRO A 6 -37.93 2.37 30.52
C PRO A 6 -37.11 1.20 29.96
N LYS A 7 -35.83 1.41 29.64
CA LYS A 7 -34.94 0.43 29.02
C LYS A 7 -33.97 -0.20 30.01
N CYS A 8 -33.10 0.61 30.63
CA CYS A 8 -32.09 0.14 31.61
C CYS A 8 -32.67 -0.15 33.01
N SER A 9 -33.92 0.27 33.31
CA SER A 9 -34.54 0.24 34.65
C SER A 9 -33.77 0.97 35.76
N SER A 10 -32.71 1.73 35.44
CA SER A 10 -31.98 2.53 36.44
C SER A 10 -32.84 3.70 36.92
N ILE A 11 -32.64 4.09 38.17
CA ILE A 11 -33.26 5.29 38.76
C ILE A 11 -32.36 6.48 38.44
N ASN A 12 -32.93 7.51 37.83
CA ASN A 12 -32.26 8.75 37.47
C ASN A 12 -32.90 9.93 38.24
N PRO A 13 -32.21 11.07 38.42
CA PRO A 13 -32.80 12.27 39.01
C PRO A 13 -34.14 12.66 38.37
N ASP A 14 -35.05 13.27 39.14
CA ASP A 14 -36.41 13.65 38.67
C ASP A 14 -36.39 14.62 37.46
N ASN A 15 -35.28 15.32 37.26
CA ASN A 15 -35.03 16.22 36.13
C ASN A 15 -34.13 15.63 35.03
N ALA A 16 -33.69 14.37 35.16
CA ALA A 16 -32.82 13.74 34.18
C ALA A 16 -33.53 13.54 32.84
N ARG A 17 -32.87 13.96 31.75
CA ARG A 17 -33.41 13.88 30.39
C ARG A 17 -33.02 12.60 29.64
N PHE A 18 -31.92 11.97 30.03
CA PHE A 18 -31.43 10.70 29.48
C PHE A 18 -31.03 9.73 30.61
N CYS A 19 -31.23 8.42 30.41
CA CYS A 19 -30.73 7.39 31.34
C CYS A 19 -29.21 7.49 31.38
N ARG A 20 -28.67 7.63 32.59
CA ARG A 20 -27.23 7.67 32.84
C ARG A 20 -26.50 6.42 32.34
N LYS A 21 -27.20 5.29 32.26
CA LYS A 21 -26.61 3.97 31.96
C LYS A 21 -26.61 3.62 30.48
N ASP A 22 -27.67 3.96 29.74
CA ASP A 22 -27.83 3.52 28.34
C ASP A 22 -28.22 4.66 27.38
N GLY A 23 -28.25 5.90 27.88
CA GLY A 23 -28.58 7.08 27.09
C GLY A 23 -30.05 7.17 26.65
N GLU A 24 -30.93 6.28 27.11
CA GLU A 24 -32.34 6.27 26.70
C GLU A 24 -33.03 7.57 27.12
N GLU A 25 -33.81 8.16 26.22
CA GLU A 25 -34.54 9.40 26.50
C GLU A 25 -35.60 9.18 27.59
N LEU A 26 -35.57 10.05 28.61
CA LEU A 26 -36.47 9.98 29.76
C LEU A 26 -37.59 11.05 29.69
N ASN A 27 -37.36 12.16 28.97
CA ASN A 27 -38.30 13.27 28.79
C ASN A 27 -38.09 13.93 27.43
N ALA A 28 -39.13 13.98 26.58
CA ALA A 28 -39.06 14.53 25.21
C ALA A 28 -39.45 16.01 25.16
N THR A 29 -38.47 16.91 25.02
CA THR A 29 -38.65 18.31 24.59
C THR A 29 -37.50 18.70 23.64
N ASP A 30 -37.68 19.68 22.74
CA ASP A 30 -36.64 20.06 21.75
C ASP A 30 -35.32 20.49 22.42
N PHE A 31 -34.17 19.92 22.01
CA PHE A 31 -32.88 20.07 22.70
C PHE A 31 -31.73 20.65 21.86
N SER A 32 -30.79 21.29 22.57
CA SER A 32 -29.47 21.70 22.08
C SER A 32 -28.48 20.52 22.12
N GLN A 33 -28.07 20.06 20.95
CA GLN A 33 -27.00 19.07 20.79
C GLN A 33 -25.64 19.69 21.14
N PHE A 34 -24.68 18.88 21.63
CA PHE A 34 -23.29 19.32 21.68
C PHE A 34 -22.72 19.29 20.27
N PHE A 35 -22.03 20.34 19.85
CA PHE A 35 -21.44 20.45 18.52
C PHE A 35 -19.93 20.36 18.60
N PHE A 36 -19.35 19.38 17.92
CA PHE A 36 -17.90 19.28 17.72
C PHE A 36 -17.49 20.20 16.55
N SER A 37 -16.23 20.66 16.53
CA SER A 37 -15.75 21.62 15.53
C SER A 37 -15.69 21.03 14.11
N ASN A 38 -15.72 19.71 14.02
CA ASN A 38 -15.82 18.93 12.79
C ASN A 38 -17.26 18.81 12.25
N GLY A 39 -18.27 19.31 12.98
CA GLY A 39 -19.68 19.28 12.60
C GLY A 39 -20.46 18.03 13.04
N THR A 40 -19.84 17.07 13.74
CA THR A 40 -20.58 16.00 14.42
C THR A 40 -21.29 16.55 15.66
N THR A 41 -22.33 15.84 16.08
CA THR A 41 -23.11 16.23 17.24
C THR A 41 -23.28 15.07 18.22
N ALA A 42 -23.49 15.41 19.48
CA ALA A 42 -23.93 14.47 20.50
C ALA A 42 -25.22 15.00 21.14
N ALA A 43 -26.29 14.21 21.02
CA ALA A 43 -27.59 14.47 21.64
C ALA A 43 -27.74 13.73 22.97
N SER A 44 -26.92 12.73 23.26
CA SER A 44 -26.96 11.93 24.49
C SER A 44 -25.56 11.69 25.08
N ILE A 45 -25.49 11.21 26.32
CA ILE A 45 -24.23 10.80 26.97
C ILE A 45 -23.54 9.67 26.18
N SER A 46 -24.32 8.73 25.64
CA SER A 46 -23.78 7.62 24.83
C SER A 46 -23.15 8.15 23.54
N GLU A 47 -23.79 9.10 22.87
CA GLU A 47 -23.21 9.72 21.66
C GLU A 47 -21.98 10.57 22.00
N LEU A 48 -22.02 11.34 23.09
CA LEU A 48 -20.86 12.09 23.57
C LEU A 48 -19.67 11.16 23.79
N THR A 49 -19.93 10.02 24.42
CA THR A 49 -18.97 8.97 24.70
C THR A 49 -18.34 8.41 23.41
N GLU A 50 -19.16 8.10 22.40
CA GLU A 50 -18.66 7.68 21.09
C GLU A 50 -17.82 8.76 20.40
N GLN A 51 -18.24 10.03 20.47
CA GLN A 51 -17.50 11.13 19.89
C GLN A 51 -16.16 11.37 20.60
N ILE A 52 -16.08 11.18 21.93
CA ILE A 52 -14.83 11.28 22.69
C ILE A 52 -13.81 10.23 22.22
N GLU A 53 -14.26 9.02 21.92
CA GLU A 53 -13.40 7.94 21.41
C GLU A 53 -12.84 8.27 20.01
N VAL A 54 -13.64 8.90 19.17
CA VAL A 54 -13.24 9.27 17.79
C VAL A 54 -12.38 10.53 17.78
N TYR A 55 -12.68 11.51 18.64
CA TYR A 55 -12.10 12.86 18.63
C TYR A 55 -11.38 13.18 19.94
N TRP A 56 -10.45 12.31 20.33
CA TRP A 56 -9.73 12.38 21.60
C TRP A 56 -9.07 13.74 21.87
N SER A 57 -8.19 14.19 20.98
CA SER A 57 -7.42 15.43 21.17
C SER A 57 -8.31 16.67 21.32
N GLU A 58 -9.40 16.73 20.56
CA GLU A 58 -10.37 17.82 20.60
C GLU A 58 -11.25 17.74 21.86
N SER A 59 -11.58 16.53 22.29
CA SER A 59 -12.33 16.28 23.53
C SER A 59 -11.56 16.69 24.78
N ILE A 60 -10.22 16.67 24.73
CA ILE A 60 -9.38 17.25 25.79
C ILE A 60 -9.62 18.77 25.88
N ASP A 61 -9.71 19.45 24.74
CA ASP A 61 -9.98 20.87 24.71
C ASP A 61 -11.39 21.17 25.23
N TYR A 62 -12.40 20.43 24.79
CA TYR A 62 -13.79 20.59 25.28
C TYR A 62 -13.97 20.28 26.77
N LEU A 63 -13.23 19.31 27.31
CA LEU A 63 -13.22 19.05 28.75
C LEU A 63 -12.60 20.21 29.52
N TYR A 64 -11.38 20.63 29.15
CA TYR A 64 -10.62 21.62 29.90
C TYR A 64 -11.06 23.07 29.68
N GLN A 65 -11.78 23.36 28.60
CA GLN A 65 -12.42 24.67 28.37
C GLN A 65 -13.78 24.78 29.07
N GLY A 66 -14.29 23.68 29.64
CA GLY A 66 -15.56 23.64 30.37
C GLY A 66 -16.79 23.49 29.48
N ASP A 67 -16.61 23.21 28.18
CA ASP A 67 -17.71 23.04 27.23
C ASP A 67 -18.52 21.78 27.54
N PHE A 68 -17.85 20.66 27.85
CA PHE A 68 -18.55 19.44 28.31
C PHE A 68 -19.32 19.68 29.59
N ALA A 69 -18.74 20.36 30.59
CA ALA A 69 -19.44 20.67 31.83
C ALA A 69 -20.68 21.56 31.60
N SER A 70 -20.54 22.58 30.76
CA SER A 70 -21.62 23.52 30.43
C SER A 70 -22.77 22.84 29.68
N TRP A 71 -22.45 21.95 28.73
CA TRP A 71 -23.46 21.19 28.02
C TRP A 71 -24.14 20.14 28.91
N LEU A 72 -23.40 19.44 29.76
CA LEU A 72 -23.95 18.48 30.70
C LEU A 72 -24.95 19.13 31.66
N ASP A 73 -24.67 20.34 32.16
CA ASP A 73 -25.64 21.12 32.94
C ASP A 73 -26.90 21.44 32.12
N SER A 74 -26.76 21.80 30.85
CA SER A 74 -27.88 22.15 29.96
C SER A 74 -28.86 20.98 29.73
N ILE A 75 -28.39 19.74 29.87
CA ILE A 75 -29.20 18.52 29.78
C ILE A 75 -29.54 17.91 31.16
N ALA A 76 -29.38 18.69 32.22
CA ALA A 76 -29.66 18.31 33.61
C ALA A 76 -28.83 17.13 34.14
N GLN A 77 -27.57 17.01 33.70
CA GLN A 77 -26.59 16.03 34.17
C GLN A 77 -25.55 16.67 35.10
N GLY A 78 -26.03 17.38 36.14
CA GLY A 78 -25.19 18.19 37.03
C GLY A 78 -24.08 17.41 37.75
N ASP A 79 -24.30 16.14 38.08
CA ASP A 79 -23.27 15.29 38.69
C ASP A 79 -22.09 15.04 37.73
N LEU A 80 -22.38 14.82 36.44
CA LEU A 80 -21.34 14.64 35.42
C LEU A 80 -20.62 15.95 35.13
N ALA A 81 -21.35 17.08 35.11
CA ALA A 81 -20.77 18.40 34.94
C ALA A 81 -19.82 18.76 36.09
N ASN A 82 -20.21 18.47 37.33
CA ASN A 82 -19.37 18.67 38.51
C ASN A 82 -18.13 17.77 38.46
N LYS A 83 -18.27 16.52 38.01
CA LYS A 83 -17.10 15.64 37.87
C LYS A 83 -16.14 16.12 36.79
N ALA A 84 -16.64 16.63 35.67
CA ALA A 84 -15.82 17.24 34.63
C ALA A 84 -14.96 18.39 35.20
N ARG A 85 -15.59 19.28 36.00
CA ARG A 85 -14.89 20.39 36.69
C ARG A 85 -13.84 19.89 37.67
N GLU A 86 -14.20 18.93 38.54
CA GLU A 86 -13.29 18.34 39.53
C GLU A 86 -12.05 17.75 38.86
N ILE A 87 -12.22 17.02 37.75
CA ILE A 87 -11.10 16.43 37.00
C ILE A 87 -10.19 17.50 36.41
N VAL A 88 -10.75 18.57 35.85
CA VAL A 88 -9.97 19.69 35.32
C VAL A 88 -9.17 20.39 36.41
N GLU A 89 -9.72 20.50 37.62
CA GLU A 89 -9.04 21.11 38.78
C GLU A 89 -7.94 20.21 39.37
N THR A 90 -8.13 18.88 39.35
CA THR A 90 -7.27 17.93 40.06
C THR A 90 -6.22 17.25 39.17
N GLU A 91 -6.41 17.21 37.85
CA GLU A 91 -5.54 16.48 36.91
C GLU A 91 -4.81 17.43 35.96
N PRO A 92 -3.51 17.74 36.21
CA PRO A 92 -2.73 18.61 35.34
C PRO A 92 -2.35 17.95 34.00
N ASP A 93 -2.27 16.61 33.95
CA ASP A 93 -2.10 15.88 32.70
C ASP A 93 -3.45 15.74 31.99
N ARG A 94 -3.58 16.48 30.89
CA ARG A 94 -4.84 16.61 30.16
C ARG A 94 -5.31 15.30 29.50
N ASN A 95 -4.41 14.37 29.22
CA ASN A 95 -4.78 13.05 28.71
C ASN A 95 -5.34 12.17 29.83
N ILE A 96 -4.69 12.17 30.99
CA ILE A 96 -5.17 11.45 32.18
C ILE A 96 -6.53 12.01 32.63
N GLY A 97 -6.70 13.33 32.56
CA GLY A 97 -7.98 13.98 32.83
C GLY A 97 -9.11 13.45 31.94
N LEU A 98 -8.90 13.41 30.62
CA LEU A 98 -9.92 12.87 29.71
C LEU A 98 -10.15 11.36 29.92
N GLU A 99 -9.13 10.57 30.24
CA GLU A 99 -9.29 9.14 30.59
C GLU A 99 -10.15 8.94 31.84
N LYS A 100 -9.91 9.72 32.89
CA LYS A 100 -10.71 9.70 34.13
C LYS A 100 -12.16 10.12 33.87
N PHE A 101 -12.34 11.15 33.05
CA PHE A 101 -13.67 11.64 32.69
C PHE A 101 -14.44 10.60 31.88
N ARG A 102 -13.79 10.03 30.86
CA ARG A 102 -14.28 8.91 30.06
C ARG A 102 -14.72 7.72 30.93
N ALA A 103 -13.89 7.29 31.87
CA ALA A 103 -14.23 6.19 32.78
C ALA A 103 -15.47 6.51 33.61
N TYR A 104 -15.62 7.77 34.04
CA TYR A 104 -16.76 8.21 34.84
C TYR A 104 -18.08 8.29 34.06
N LEU A 105 -18.03 8.44 32.72
CA LEU A 105 -19.21 8.37 31.84
C LEU A 105 -19.79 6.95 31.71
N GLY A 106 -19.17 5.93 32.32
CA GLY A 106 -19.70 4.57 32.37
C GLY A 106 -19.33 3.69 31.17
N ILE A 107 -18.20 3.96 30.50
CA ILE A 107 -17.68 3.08 29.45
C ILE A 107 -17.06 1.83 30.08
N ASP A 108 -17.87 0.81 30.34
CA ASP A 108 -17.46 -0.51 30.82
C ASP A 108 -16.77 -1.37 29.72
N ASP A 109 -15.95 -0.78 28.84
CA ASP A 109 -15.11 -1.56 27.93
C ASP A 109 -13.62 -1.38 28.27
N THR A 110 -13.12 -2.35 29.01
CA THR A 110 -11.76 -2.51 29.51
C THR A 110 -10.74 -2.92 28.45
N SER A 111 -10.94 -2.58 27.17
CA SER A 111 -9.85 -2.80 26.21
C SER A 111 -8.78 -1.73 26.44
N GLU A 112 -7.89 -1.99 27.40
CA GLU A 112 -6.67 -1.19 27.64
C GLU A 112 -5.92 -0.90 26.32
N PRO A 113 -5.08 0.14 26.26
CA PRO A 113 -4.22 0.37 25.11
C PRO A 113 -3.47 -0.92 24.74
N ARG A 114 -3.41 -1.24 23.45
CA ARG A 114 -2.69 -2.45 22.98
C ARG A 114 -1.68 -2.07 21.93
N LEU A 115 -0.42 -2.34 22.19
CA LEU A 115 0.65 -2.13 21.23
C LEU A 115 0.46 -3.04 20.01
N LYS A 116 0.27 -2.44 18.84
CA LYS A 116 0.37 -3.10 17.54
C LYS A 116 1.44 -2.42 16.70
N LEU A 117 2.11 -3.19 15.86
CA LEU A 117 3.14 -2.70 14.96
C LEU A 117 2.73 -2.98 13.53
N SER A 118 2.98 -2.03 12.64
CA SER A 118 2.86 -2.24 11.19
C SER A 118 3.81 -3.31 10.63
N HIS A 119 4.91 -3.57 11.34
CA HIS A 119 5.97 -4.48 10.90
C HIS A 119 6.49 -5.31 12.07
N THR A 120 6.79 -6.57 11.80
CA THR A 120 7.41 -7.50 12.75
C THR A 120 8.90 -7.74 12.47
N VAL A 121 9.39 -7.31 11.30
CA VAL A 121 10.80 -7.35 10.87
C VAL A 121 11.02 -6.17 9.92
N ILE A 122 12.19 -5.53 10.00
CA ILE A 122 12.64 -4.50 9.04
C ILE A 122 13.86 -5.04 8.29
N ASN A 123 13.85 -4.97 6.96
CA ASN A 123 14.98 -5.38 6.15
C ASN A 123 15.30 -4.30 5.11
N PHE A 124 16.47 -3.65 5.26
CA PHE A 124 16.92 -2.62 4.32
C PHE A 124 17.57 -3.21 3.06
N GLY A 125 17.83 -4.52 3.02
CA GLY A 125 18.52 -5.13 1.89
C GLY A 125 19.96 -4.63 1.77
N ARG A 126 20.45 -4.46 0.53
CA ARG A 126 21.81 -3.92 0.28
C ARG A 126 21.85 -2.41 0.50
N VAL A 127 22.77 -1.97 1.36
CA VAL A 127 22.95 -0.56 1.72
C VAL A 127 24.36 -0.11 1.34
N ASP A 128 24.47 0.83 0.40
CA ASP A 128 25.72 1.54 0.11
C ASP A 128 25.98 2.58 1.21
N ILE A 129 26.93 2.26 2.08
CA ILE A 129 27.23 2.96 3.33
C ILE A 129 28.00 4.27 3.15
N GLU A 130 28.45 4.60 1.94
CA GLU A 130 29.17 5.86 1.66
C GLU A 130 28.22 7.01 1.28
N GLN A 131 27.01 6.72 0.81
CA GLN A 131 26.05 7.75 0.42
C GLN A 131 25.34 8.32 1.65
N ARG A 132 25.97 9.32 2.28
CA ARG A 132 25.54 10.01 3.52
C ARG A 132 24.18 10.75 3.46
N SER A 133 23.39 10.64 2.39
CA SER A 133 22.07 11.29 2.38
C SER A 133 21.08 10.48 3.22
N SER A 134 20.66 11.06 4.35
CA SER A 134 19.72 10.50 5.32
C SER A 134 18.46 9.88 4.70
N ASP A 135 17.99 10.42 3.57
CA ASP A 135 16.68 10.09 3.00
C ASP A 135 16.68 8.81 2.15
N LYS A 136 17.86 8.30 1.77
CA LYS A 136 17.96 7.14 0.86
C LYS A 136 17.74 5.79 1.57
N TYR A 137 18.08 5.71 2.86
CA TYR A 137 17.97 4.51 3.68
C TYR A 137 17.16 4.78 4.96
N THR A 138 16.00 5.40 4.77
CA THR A 138 14.97 5.56 5.80
C THR A 138 13.92 4.46 5.65
N PHE A 139 13.62 3.76 6.74
CA PHE A 139 12.48 2.86 6.83
C PHE A 139 11.47 3.43 7.83
N GLN A 140 10.25 3.66 7.35
CA GLN A 140 9.16 4.16 8.16
C GLN A 140 8.35 2.98 8.70
N PHE A 141 8.18 2.89 10.01
CA PHE A 141 7.26 1.95 10.63
C PHE A 141 6.30 2.67 11.58
N GLU A 142 5.13 2.09 11.74
CA GLU A 142 4.08 2.61 12.60
C GLU A 142 3.90 1.79 13.87
N ILE A 143 3.71 2.52 14.97
CA ILE A 143 3.22 2.05 16.26
C ILE A 143 1.74 2.42 16.34
N ILE A 144 0.87 1.44 16.56
CA ILE A 144 -0.58 1.59 16.47
C ILE A 144 -1.19 1.15 17.81
N ASN A 145 -2.13 1.94 18.34
CA ASN A 145 -2.99 1.47 19.41
C ASN A 145 -4.07 0.56 18.84
N GLY A 146 -3.98 -0.73 19.13
CA GLY A 146 -4.94 -1.77 18.77
C GLY A 146 -6.00 -2.04 19.83
N GLY A 147 -6.02 -1.26 20.92
CA GLY A 147 -7.02 -1.29 21.99
C GLY A 147 -7.80 0.03 22.04
N LYS A 148 -8.41 0.36 23.19
CA LYS A 148 -9.03 1.67 23.48
C LYS A 148 -8.12 2.49 24.40
N GLY A 149 -8.40 3.78 24.59
CA GLY A 149 -7.55 4.70 25.36
C GLY A 149 -6.33 5.21 24.56
N HIS A 150 -5.35 5.80 25.24
CA HIS A 150 -4.19 6.41 24.60
C HIS A 150 -2.91 5.57 24.78
N LEU A 151 -2.19 5.26 23.69
CA LEU A 151 -0.94 4.51 23.75
C LEU A 151 0.25 5.47 23.87
N TYR A 152 1.09 5.30 24.89
CA TYR A 152 2.32 6.06 25.06
C TYR A 152 3.46 5.20 25.58
N GLY A 153 4.69 5.58 25.24
CA GLY A 153 5.85 4.73 25.50
C GLY A 153 7.16 5.29 24.97
N THR A 154 8.17 4.43 24.92
CA THR A 154 9.50 4.72 24.40
C THR A 154 9.88 3.76 23.27
N VAL A 155 10.70 4.26 22.36
CA VAL A 155 11.27 3.49 21.26
C VAL A 155 12.77 3.73 21.20
N ALA A 156 13.56 2.66 21.16
CA ALA A 156 15.01 2.75 21.27
C ALA A 156 15.72 1.69 20.43
N CYS A 157 16.89 2.05 19.90
CA CYS A 157 17.84 1.13 19.26
C CYS A 157 19.19 1.29 19.95
N SER A 158 19.84 0.19 20.32
CA SER A 158 21.16 0.23 20.98
C SER A 158 22.33 0.14 19.99
N GLN A 159 22.07 0.15 18.69
CA GLN A 159 23.09 0.03 17.65
C GLN A 159 23.42 1.40 17.07
N SER A 160 24.70 1.79 17.13
CA SER A 160 25.21 3.10 16.70
C SER A 160 25.03 3.39 15.20
N TRP A 161 24.79 2.36 14.39
CA TRP A 161 24.59 2.47 12.94
C TRP A 161 23.12 2.68 12.53
N LEU A 162 22.16 2.61 13.47
CA LEU A 162 20.73 2.79 13.20
C LEU A 162 20.15 3.87 14.11
N SER A 163 19.80 5.01 13.52
CA SER A 163 19.18 6.14 14.22
C SER A 163 17.66 6.09 14.13
N LEU A 164 16.98 6.58 15.16
CA LEU A 164 15.52 6.73 15.21
C LEU A 164 15.20 8.21 15.41
N ASP A 165 14.18 8.72 14.71
CA ASP A 165 13.73 10.12 14.85
C ASP A 165 12.83 10.37 16.06
N ALA A 166 12.45 9.31 16.78
CA ALA A 166 11.68 9.36 18.00
C ALA A 166 12.35 8.52 19.10
N HIS A 167 12.23 8.96 20.34
CA HIS A 167 12.68 8.23 21.54
C HIS A 167 11.54 7.99 22.54
N SER A 168 10.52 8.85 22.53
CA SER A 168 9.24 8.68 23.19
C SER A 168 8.11 8.90 22.19
N PHE A 169 6.94 8.36 22.50
CA PHE A 169 5.76 8.53 21.67
C PHE A 169 4.48 8.56 22.51
N SER A 170 3.46 9.20 21.96
CA SER A 170 2.09 9.12 22.47
C SER A 170 1.12 9.31 21.32
N GLY A 171 0.06 8.50 21.24
CA GLY A 171 -0.95 8.61 20.20
C GLY A 171 -1.56 7.26 19.84
N ASN A 172 -2.62 7.31 19.03
CA ASN A 172 -3.23 6.08 18.51
C ASN A 172 -2.55 5.53 17.27
N ARG A 173 -1.74 6.35 16.60
CA ARG A 173 -0.92 5.98 15.45
C ARG A 173 0.30 6.88 15.38
N ILE A 174 1.47 6.32 15.64
CA ILE A 174 2.75 7.04 15.66
C ILE A 174 3.61 6.49 14.54
N ILE A 175 4.20 7.40 13.78
CA ILE A 175 5.16 7.10 12.73
C ILE A 175 6.56 7.27 13.31
N VAL A 176 7.42 6.28 13.12
CA VAL A 176 8.83 6.32 13.50
C VAL A 176 9.68 6.01 12.27
N ASN A 177 10.67 6.86 12.01
CA ASN A 177 11.65 6.67 10.95
C ASN A 177 12.93 6.05 11.52
N ALA A 178 13.32 4.91 10.97
CA ALA A 178 14.61 4.27 11.22
C ALA A 178 15.57 4.58 10.08
N ASN A 179 16.70 5.22 10.39
CA ASN A 179 17.67 5.70 9.42
C ASN A 179 19.00 4.94 9.59
N VAL A 180 19.51 4.36 8.51
CA VAL A 180 20.86 3.76 8.52
C VAL A 180 21.90 4.88 8.43
N VAL A 181 22.73 5.00 9.47
CA VAL A 181 23.73 6.08 9.62
C VAL A 181 25.18 5.56 9.73
N GLY A 182 25.38 4.24 9.66
CA GLY A 182 26.71 3.63 9.74
C GLY A 182 26.73 2.16 9.30
N ILE A 183 27.79 1.44 9.66
CA ILE A 183 27.98 0.02 9.29
C ILE A 183 27.36 -0.91 10.33
N GLY A 184 26.53 -1.86 9.88
CA GLY A 184 25.99 -2.94 10.70
C GLY A 184 25.36 -4.06 9.88
N TYR A 185 24.78 -5.06 10.55
CA TYR A 185 24.06 -6.18 9.90
C TYR A 185 22.71 -6.42 10.54
N GLU A 186 22.67 -6.50 11.86
CA GLU A 186 21.46 -6.78 12.62
C GLU A 186 21.33 -5.84 13.81
N ALA A 187 20.15 -5.26 13.97
CA ALA A 187 19.78 -4.43 15.10
C ALA A 187 18.42 -4.89 15.62
N HIS A 188 18.06 -4.35 16.79
CA HIS A 188 16.72 -4.53 17.31
C HIS A 188 16.21 -3.19 17.80
N ILE A 189 15.05 -2.79 17.31
CA ILE A 189 14.30 -1.67 17.85
C ILE A 189 13.44 -2.23 18.97
N ARG A 190 13.59 -1.70 20.18
CA ARG A 190 12.79 -2.02 21.36
C ARG A 190 11.72 -0.96 21.53
N ILE A 191 10.49 -1.40 21.79
CA ILE A 191 9.33 -0.55 22.03
C ILE A 191 8.73 -0.97 23.37
N GLN A 192 8.53 -0.01 24.26
CA GLN A 192 7.93 -0.22 25.57
C GLN A 192 6.81 0.80 25.75
N SER A 193 5.57 0.35 25.98
CA SER A 193 4.43 1.24 26.20
C SER A 193 3.52 0.76 27.32
N ASN A 194 2.55 1.61 27.69
CA ASN A 194 1.44 1.24 28.56
C ASN A 194 0.52 0.16 27.97
N GLY A 195 0.64 -0.16 26.68
CA GLY A 195 -0.13 -1.21 26.01
C GLY A 195 0.65 -2.47 25.61
N GLY A 196 1.87 -2.64 26.13
CA GLY A 196 2.72 -3.80 25.88
C GLY A 196 4.14 -3.45 25.45
N SER A 197 4.94 -4.47 25.14
CA SER A 197 6.30 -4.31 24.64
C SER A 197 6.52 -5.12 23.37
N ALA A 198 7.44 -4.66 22.52
CA ALA A 198 7.76 -5.33 21.28
C ALA A 198 9.24 -5.12 20.91
N LYS A 199 9.75 -6.06 20.10
CA LYS A 199 11.11 -6.02 19.57
C LYS A 199 11.04 -6.26 18.07
N ILE A 200 11.50 -5.28 17.28
CA ILE A 200 11.55 -5.38 15.83
C ILE A 200 13.00 -5.71 15.43
N PRO A 201 13.31 -6.92 14.95
CA PRO A 201 14.58 -7.21 14.33
C PRO A 201 14.73 -6.38 13.05
N VAL A 202 15.90 -5.77 12.90
CA VAL A 202 16.30 -4.97 11.74
C VAL A 202 17.49 -5.63 11.08
N LYS A 203 17.44 -5.86 9.77
CA LYS A 203 18.53 -6.48 9.01
C LYS A 203 18.98 -5.59 7.86
N ILE A 204 20.29 -5.49 7.66
CA ILE A 204 20.91 -4.79 6.52
C ILE A 204 22.04 -5.65 5.93
N ARG A 205 22.40 -5.40 4.68
CA ARG A 205 23.57 -5.97 4.00
C ARG A 205 24.47 -4.82 3.52
N PRO A 206 25.50 -4.42 4.27
CA PRO A 206 26.34 -3.29 3.89
C PRO A 206 27.18 -3.62 2.64
N THR A 207 27.37 -2.65 1.76
CA THR A 207 28.22 -2.75 0.55
C THR A 207 28.97 -1.44 0.34
N VAL A 208 30.16 -1.48 -0.27
CA VAL A 208 30.90 -0.28 -0.70
C VAL A 208 31.01 -0.29 -2.21
N ASP A 209 30.38 0.68 -2.89
CA ASP A 209 30.45 0.78 -4.34
C ASP A 209 31.31 1.98 -4.75
N PHE A 210 32.44 1.74 -5.42
CA PHE A 210 33.32 2.79 -5.91
C PHE A 210 32.79 3.52 -7.16
N GLY A 211 31.76 2.99 -7.82
CA GLY A 211 31.25 3.54 -9.07
C GLY A 211 32.26 3.38 -10.22
N ASN A 212 32.30 4.37 -11.12
CA ASN A 212 33.21 4.38 -12.27
C ASN A 212 34.57 4.98 -11.89
N VAL A 213 35.62 4.17 -11.97
CA VAL A 213 37.01 4.59 -11.82
C VAL A 213 37.70 4.55 -13.19
N VAL A 214 38.55 5.53 -13.48
CA VAL A 214 39.27 5.58 -14.76
C VAL A 214 40.51 4.67 -14.70
N LYS A 215 40.79 4.02 -15.83
CA LYS A 215 41.97 3.17 -16.00
C LYS A 215 43.28 3.89 -15.65
N GLY A 216 44.03 3.34 -14.70
CA GLY A 216 45.31 3.88 -14.24
C GLY A 216 45.19 4.84 -13.06
N ASP A 217 43.96 5.09 -12.58
CA ASP A 217 43.71 5.93 -11.42
C ASP A 217 43.81 5.14 -10.11
N VAL A 218 44.10 5.90 -9.06
CA VAL A 218 44.03 5.49 -7.67
C VAL A 218 42.86 6.24 -7.04
N THR A 219 41.86 5.51 -6.55
CA THR A 219 40.68 6.09 -5.88
C THR A 219 40.56 5.53 -4.47
N SER A 220 40.32 6.40 -3.50
CA SER A 220 40.09 6.01 -2.10
C SER A 220 38.70 6.40 -1.63
N LYS A 221 38.10 5.54 -0.80
CA LYS A 221 36.87 5.80 -0.06
C LYS A 221 37.12 5.56 1.41
N GLU A 222 36.62 6.47 2.24
CA GLU A 222 36.78 6.42 3.69
C GLU A 222 35.42 6.18 4.34
N ILE A 223 35.38 5.23 5.27
CA ILE A 223 34.17 4.91 6.00
C ILE A 223 34.45 4.99 7.49
N GLU A 224 33.70 5.85 8.16
CA GLU A 224 33.76 6.01 9.61
C GLU A 224 33.12 4.79 10.29
N ILE A 225 33.84 4.17 11.23
CA ILE A 225 33.32 3.09 12.07
C ILE A 225 32.99 3.67 13.45
N ASN A 226 31.74 3.55 13.87
CA ASN A 226 31.35 3.89 15.23
C ASN A 226 31.60 2.71 16.18
N GLY A 227 32.76 2.71 16.84
CA GLY A 227 33.08 1.79 17.95
C GLY A 227 34.58 1.74 18.29
N ASN A 228 34.92 1.72 19.58
CA ASN A 228 36.29 1.52 20.04
C ASN A 228 36.73 0.07 19.80
N GLY A 229 37.80 -0.15 19.02
CA GLY A 229 38.48 -1.44 18.97
C GLY A 229 39.53 -1.57 17.88
N ASP A 230 40.48 -2.48 18.10
CA ASP A 230 41.55 -2.81 17.16
C ASP A 230 41.01 -3.69 16.02
N TRP A 231 40.50 -3.05 14.97
CA TRP A 231 39.99 -3.76 13.79
C TRP A 231 41.14 -4.27 12.91
N GLN A 232 41.18 -5.57 12.69
CA GLN A 232 42.01 -6.22 11.69
C GLN A 232 41.24 -6.37 10.38
N VAL A 233 41.95 -6.25 9.25
CA VAL A 233 41.33 -6.34 7.92
C VAL A 233 42.11 -7.29 7.04
N THR A 234 41.37 -8.15 6.35
CA THR A 234 41.93 -9.03 5.32
C THR A 234 41.11 -8.92 4.04
N THR A 235 41.79 -8.93 2.90
CA THR A 235 41.14 -9.01 1.59
C THR A 235 41.95 -9.93 0.69
N GLN A 236 41.25 -10.70 -0.14
CA GLN A 236 41.87 -11.55 -1.16
C GLN A 236 41.93 -10.84 -2.52
N ALA A 237 41.44 -9.60 -2.62
CA ALA A 237 41.41 -8.82 -3.84
C ALA A 237 42.76 -8.11 -4.06
N PRO A 238 43.57 -8.51 -5.05
CA PRO A 238 44.92 -7.95 -5.26
C PRO A 238 44.91 -6.50 -5.78
N TRP A 239 43.76 -6.00 -6.22
CA TRP A 239 43.53 -4.64 -6.71
C TRP A 239 43.02 -3.66 -5.63
N LEU A 240 42.74 -4.17 -4.42
CA LEU A 240 42.19 -3.41 -3.31
C LEU A 240 43.18 -3.38 -2.14
N GLN A 241 43.58 -2.18 -1.73
CA GLN A 241 44.27 -1.93 -0.48
C GLN A 241 43.26 -1.48 0.56
N VAL A 242 43.33 -2.02 1.77
CA VAL A 242 42.50 -1.57 2.88
C VAL A 242 43.39 -1.28 4.07
N SER A 243 43.21 -0.10 4.66
CA SER A 243 43.91 0.31 5.88
C SER A 243 42.89 0.78 6.92
N VAL A 244 43.18 0.49 8.18
CA VAL A 244 42.37 0.94 9.32
C VAL A 244 43.12 2.01 10.09
N THR A 245 42.42 3.08 10.44
CA THR A 245 42.80 4.03 11.48
C THR A 245 41.79 3.94 12.62
N ASN A 246 42.06 4.59 13.76
CA ASN A 246 41.27 4.41 14.99
C ASN A 246 39.74 4.52 14.80
N ASN A 247 39.27 5.36 13.86
CA ASN A 247 37.83 5.56 13.62
C ASN A 247 37.41 5.35 12.14
N CYS A 248 38.32 4.98 11.22
CA CYS A 248 37.97 4.86 9.81
C CYS A 248 38.59 3.64 9.14
N ILE A 249 37.86 3.06 8.18
CA ILE A 249 38.39 2.13 7.19
C ILE A 249 38.57 2.90 5.90
N ILE A 250 39.80 2.90 5.41
CA ILE A 250 40.16 3.52 4.13
C ILE A 250 40.32 2.38 3.13
N PHE A 251 39.42 2.34 2.15
CA PHE A 251 39.49 1.45 1.01
C PHE A 251 40.16 2.20 -0.14
N LYS A 252 41.23 1.65 -0.72
CA LYS A 252 41.98 2.25 -1.81
C LYS A 252 42.09 1.27 -2.97
N VAL A 253 41.48 1.62 -4.09
CA VAL A 253 41.52 0.84 -5.32
C VAL A 253 42.69 1.31 -6.18
N ASN A 254 43.52 0.38 -6.65
CA ASN A 254 44.61 0.65 -7.57
C ASN A 254 44.41 -0.16 -8.85
N THR A 255 44.12 0.53 -9.96
CA THR A 255 43.83 -0.11 -11.25
C THR A 255 45.09 -0.16 -12.12
N LYS A 256 45.49 -1.35 -12.64
CA LYS A 256 46.67 -1.45 -13.51
C LYS A 256 46.35 -1.07 -14.96
N LYS A 257 47.38 -0.72 -15.75
CA LYS A 257 47.28 -0.31 -17.17
C LYS A 257 46.73 -1.38 -18.13
N THR A 258 46.46 -2.61 -17.68
CA THR A 258 45.93 -3.72 -18.49
C THR A 258 44.48 -4.08 -18.17
N ASP A 259 43.88 -3.44 -17.17
CA ASP A 259 42.66 -3.94 -16.53
C ASP A 259 41.41 -3.29 -17.14
N ILE A 260 40.64 -4.06 -17.92
CA ILE A 260 39.28 -3.69 -18.33
C ILE A 260 38.37 -4.78 -17.79
N ASN A 261 37.81 -4.60 -16.60
CA ASN A 261 36.81 -5.50 -16.00
C ASN A 261 36.03 -4.79 -14.87
N ILE A 262 34.85 -5.33 -14.54
CA ILE A 262 34.17 -5.12 -13.26
C ILE A 262 34.90 -6.00 -12.25
N TYR A 263 35.35 -5.41 -11.13
CA TYR A 263 35.95 -6.18 -10.05
C TYR A 263 35.00 -6.23 -8.85
N ASP A 264 34.61 -7.43 -8.48
CA ASP A 264 33.96 -7.73 -7.21
C ASP A 264 35.02 -8.26 -6.24
N GLY A 265 35.07 -7.68 -5.05
CA GLY A 265 35.99 -8.06 -3.98
C GLY A 265 35.25 -8.20 -2.66
N GLU A 266 35.84 -8.93 -1.73
CA GLU A 266 35.33 -9.06 -0.37
C GLU A 266 36.41 -8.58 0.60
N VAL A 267 35.99 -7.79 1.58
CA VAL A 267 36.82 -7.36 2.68
C VAL A 267 36.27 -7.98 3.94
N VAL A 268 37.12 -8.71 4.65
CA VAL A 268 36.77 -9.29 5.95
C VAL A 268 37.36 -8.39 7.03
N LEU A 269 36.49 -7.76 7.82
CA LEU A 269 36.85 -7.02 9.03
C LEU A 269 36.70 -7.93 10.23
N THR A 270 37.70 -8.01 11.08
CA THR A 270 37.70 -8.81 12.30
C THR A 270 38.14 -7.99 13.48
N ASN A 271 37.41 -8.08 14.58
CA ASN A 271 37.83 -7.62 15.91
C ASN A 271 37.48 -8.75 16.91
N ASN A 272 37.98 -8.66 18.14
CA ASN A 272 37.87 -9.62 19.24
C ASN A 272 36.44 -10.15 19.52
N ALA A 273 35.38 -9.51 18.99
CA ALA A 273 33.99 -9.92 19.15
C ALA A 273 33.25 -10.26 17.85
N ILE A 274 33.73 -9.85 16.66
CA ILE A 274 32.94 -9.90 15.42
C ILE A 274 33.84 -10.11 14.18
N SER A 275 33.41 -10.97 13.25
CA SER A 275 33.93 -11.06 11.88
C SER A 275 32.85 -10.62 10.89
N GLN A 276 33.19 -9.68 9.99
CA GLN A 276 32.25 -9.04 9.07
C GLN A 276 32.78 -9.12 7.64
N ARG A 277 31.92 -9.45 6.67
CA ARG A 277 32.29 -9.63 5.26
C ARG A 277 31.61 -8.58 4.39
N ILE A 278 32.34 -7.56 3.95
CA ILE A 278 31.80 -6.44 3.19
C ILE A 278 32.11 -6.65 1.69
N PRO A 279 31.10 -6.78 0.84
CA PRO A 279 31.28 -6.77 -0.61
C PRO A 279 31.69 -5.38 -1.08
N ILE A 280 32.71 -5.33 -1.93
CA ILE A 280 33.25 -4.15 -2.59
C ILE A 280 33.08 -4.31 -4.10
N SER A 281 32.49 -3.33 -4.76
CA SER A 281 32.37 -3.30 -6.22
C SER A 281 33.08 -2.07 -6.81
N VAL A 282 33.77 -2.26 -7.93
CA VAL A 282 34.32 -1.14 -8.73
C VAL A 282 34.18 -1.41 -10.22
N ARG A 283 33.85 -0.36 -10.99
CA ARG A 283 33.81 -0.43 -12.46
C ARG A 283 34.96 0.39 -13.05
N VAL A 284 35.87 -0.27 -13.76
CA VAL A 284 37.00 0.42 -14.43
C VAL A 284 36.63 0.78 -15.87
N SER A 285 36.73 2.06 -16.22
CA SER A 285 36.40 2.60 -17.55
C SER A 285 37.62 3.17 -18.27
N VAL A 286 37.62 3.13 -19.61
CA VAL A 286 38.65 3.77 -20.45
C VAL A 286 38.15 5.14 -20.91
N ILE A 287 38.93 6.21 -20.73
CA ILE A 287 38.63 7.49 -21.37
C ILE A 287 38.90 7.36 -22.87
N ALA A 288 37.87 7.53 -23.70
CA ALA A 288 38.05 7.76 -25.13
C ALA A 288 38.54 9.20 -25.32
N VAL A 289 39.83 9.38 -25.61
CA VAL A 289 40.36 10.70 -26.01
C VAL A 289 40.04 10.88 -27.50
N PRO A 290 39.31 11.93 -27.91
CA PRO A 290 39.01 12.15 -29.32
C PRO A 290 40.29 12.55 -30.07
N PHE A 291 40.74 11.70 -31.00
CA PHE A 291 41.86 12.04 -31.88
C PHE A 291 41.31 12.76 -33.12
N MET A 292 41.64 14.04 -33.29
CA MET A 292 41.34 14.76 -34.53
C MET A 292 42.36 14.39 -35.60
N ASN A 293 41.89 13.95 -36.77
CA ASN A 293 42.77 13.80 -37.94
C ASN A 293 42.97 15.15 -38.65
N LYS A 294 44.01 15.25 -39.49
CA LYS A 294 44.42 16.48 -40.23
C LYS A 294 43.37 17.07 -41.19
N LEU A 295 42.15 16.52 -41.24
CA LEU A 295 41.03 16.99 -42.05
C LEU A 295 39.82 17.47 -41.20
N GLY A 296 39.96 17.59 -39.87
CA GLY A 296 38.97 18.27 -39.03
C GLY A 296 37.66 17.51 -38.81
N LYS A 297 37.62 16.19 -39.00
CA LYS A 297 36.45 15.36 -38.65
C LYS A 297 36.76 14.51 -37.41
N ALA A 298 35.86 14.56 -36.44
CA ALA A 298 35.91 13.70 -35.27
C ALA A 298 35.70 12.23 -35.69
N VAL A 299 36.69 11.39 -35.45
CA VAL A 299 36.59 9.93 -35.64
C VAL A 299 36.51 9.29 -34.25
N VAL A 300 35.36 8.71 -33.93
CA VAL A 300 35.22 7.80 -32.78
C VAL A 300 35.75 6.45 -33.24
N VAL A 301 36.97 6.10 -32.81
CA VAL A 301 37.52 4.76 -33.04
C VAL A 301 36.92 3.82 -32.00
N ALA A 302 35.82 3.16 -32.35
CA ALA A 302 35.35 1.98 -31.63
C ALA A 302 36.15 0.77 -32.13
N THR A 303 37.17 0.36 -31.38
CA THR A 303 37.87 -0.91 -31.66
C THR A 303 37.00 -2.09 -31.24
N PHE A 304 36.33 -2.68 -32.23
CA PHE A 304 35.83 -4.06 -32.17
C PHE A 304 37.03 -5.01 -31.96
N SER A 305 37.04 -5.78 -30.87
CA SER A 305 38.03 -6.84 -30.66
C SER A 305 37.51 -8.18 -31.17
N PHE A 306 38.32 -8.73 -32.09
CA PHE A 306 38.17 -9.97 -32.84
C PHE A 306 37.98 -11.22 -31.97
N ILE A 307 36.97 -12.04 -32.32
CA ILE A 307 36.92 -13.49 -32.08
C ILE A 307 37.49 -14.15 -33.33
N VAL A 308 38.79 -14.45 -33.35
CA VAL A 308 39.40 -15.47 -34.22
C VAL A 308 40.64 -16.00 -33.48
N ILE A 309 40.87 -17.32 -33.57
CA ILE A 309 41.98 -18.12 -33.03
C ILE A 309 41.67 -18.84 -31.71
N ASN A 310 40.92 -19.94 -31.79
CA ASN A 310 41.38 -21.30 -31.39
C ASN A 310 40.29 -22.36 -31.60
N MET A 311 39.94 -22.63 -32.86
CA MET A 311 39.08 -23.75 -33.27
C MET A 311 39.91 -24.98 -33.73
N SER A 312 41.07 -25.21 -33.12
CA SER A 312 41.93 -26.36 -33.48
C SER A 312 42.52 -27.13 -32.28
N LEU A 313 42.11 -26.82 -31.05
CA LEU A 313 42.59 -27.54 -29.84
C LEU A 313 41.48 -28.22 -29.02
N LEU A 314 40.20 -28.02 -29.38
CA LEU A 314 39.06 -28.66 -28.73
C LEU A 314 38.61 -29.99 -29.40
N PHE A 315 39.26 -30.40 -30.49
CA PHE A 315 38.94 -31.64 -31.20
C PHE A 315 39.84 -32.84 -30.85
N ILE A 316 40.89 -32.66 -30.04
CA ILE A 316 41.84 -33.74 -29.69
C ILE A 316 41.65 -34.24 -28.24
N TRP A 317 40.89 -33.54 -27.39
CA TRP A 317 40.65 -33.98 -26.00
C TRP A 317 39.44 -34.92 -25.83
N CYS A 318 38.56 -35.01 -26.83
CA CYS A 318 37.39 -35.89 -26.80
C CYS A 318 37.63 -37.30 -27.39
N ILE A 319 38.86 -37.67 -27.76
CA ILE A 319 39.14 -38.95 -28.45
C ILE A 319 39.99 -39.94 -27.62
N ILE A 320 40.48 -39.58 -26.42
CA ILE A 320 41.44 -40.46 -25.68
C ILE A 320 40.93 -41.03 -24.34
N PHE A 321 39.76 -40.66 -23.82
CA PHE A 321 39.26 -41.27 -22.57
C PHE A 321 37.78 -41.67 -22.63
N PRO A 322 37.47 -42.92 -22.98
CA PRO A 322 36.17 -43.50 -22.67
C PRO A 322 36.16 -43.98 -21.21
N SER A 323 35.04 -43.70 -20.52
CA SER A 323 34.44 -44.50 -19.44
C SER A 323 35.34 -45.05 -18.33
N MET A 324 35.22 -44.51 -17.11
CA MET A 324 35.36 -45.29 -15.88
C MET A 324 34.54 -44.66 -14.75
N GLU A 325 33.55 -45.40 -14.27
CA GLU A 325 32.93 -45.27 -12.95
C GLU A 325 34.00 -45.31 -11.84
N ILE A 326 33.75 -44.61 -10.73
CA ILE A 326 34.01 -45.10 -9.36
C ILE A 326 33.20 -44.25 -8.36
N GLU A 327 32.37 -44.97 -7.61
CA GLU A 327 31.64 -44.59 -6.42
C GLU A 327 32.52 -44.10 -5.26
N GLN A 328 31.85 -43.60 -4.21
CA GLN A 328 32.29 -43.42 -2.83
C GLN A 328 33.08 -42.15 -2.45
N ARG A 329 32.32 -41.15 -2.00
CA ARG A 329 32.43 -40.59 -0.62
C ARG A 329 31.25 -39.65 -0.30
N ARG A 330 30.06 -40.23 -0.06
CA ARG A 330 29.05 -39.59 0.79
C ARG A 330 29.52 -39.75 2.24
N ARG A 331 29.86 -38.65 2.91
CA ARG A 331 29.94 -38.62 4.37
C ARG A 331 28.67 -37.96 4.89
N ASN A 332 28.00 -38.72 5.74
CA ASN A 332 26.73 -38.44 6.40
C ASN A 332 26.69 -37.07 7.07
N LEU A 333 25.79 -36.21 6.60
CA LEU A 333 25.02 -35.33 7.48
C LEU A 333 23.59 -35.84 7.39
N VAL A 334 23.03 -36.12 8.56
CA VAL A 334 21.70 -36.66 8.75
C VAL A 334 20.69 -35.66 8.18
N GLU A 335 20.20 -35.92 6.97
CA GLU A 335 18.95 -35.31 6.49
C GLU A 335 17.82 -35.97 7.28
N THR A 336 17.29 -35.25 8.27
CA THR A 336 15.91 -35.44 8.70
C THR A 336 15.02 -35.24 7.49
N THR A 337 14.66 -36.33 6.83
CA THR A 337 13.64 -36.35 5.78
C THR A 337 12.29 -36.03 6.41
N VAL A 338 11.94 -34.75 6.46
CA VAL A 338 10.55 -34.34 6.52
C VAL A 338 9.93 -34.82 5.21
N ALA A 339 8.91 -35.68 5.30
CA ALA A 339 8.17 -36.13 4.13
C ALA A 339 7.74 -34.90 3.30
N PRO A 340 7.85 -34.92 1.97
CA PRO A 340 7.42 -33.80 1.15
C PRO A 340 5.92 -33.62 1.35
N ILE A 341 5.55 -32.51 2.01
CA ILE A 341 4.18 -32.00 1.95
C ILE A 341 3.93 -31.74 0.45
N PRO A 342 2.88 -32.29 -0.17
CA PRO A 342 2.58 -32.00 -1.57
C PRO A 342 2.28 -30.50 -1.68
N HIS A 343 3.28 -29.71 -2.10
CA HIS A 343 3.09 -28.33 -2.51
C HIS A 343 2.35 -28.34 -3.84
N GLN A 344 1.01 -28.46 -3.81
CA GLN A 344 0.20 -28.10 -4.97
C GLN A 344 0.53 -26.65 -5.33
N ILE A 345 0.96 -26.41 -6.58
CA ILE A 345 1.17 -25.07 -7.10
C ILE A 345 -0.16 -24.31 -6.94
N PRO A 346 -0.17 -23.15 -6.26
CA PRO A 346 -1.43 -22.44 -6.01
C PRO A 346 -2.12 -22.06 -7.32
N LYS A 347 -3.42 -22.37 -7.41
CA LYS A 347 -4.22 -22.13 -8.61
C LYS A 347 -4.32 -20.63 -8.92
N GLN A 348 -4.14 -20.29 -10.19
CA GLN A 348 -4.29 -18.93 -10.73
C GLN A 348 -5.77 -18.66 -11.03
N ILE A 349 -6.25 -17.47 -10.68
CA ILE A 349 -7.66 -17.07 -10.78
C ILE A 349 -7.76 -15.75 -11.56
N PRO A 350 -7.74 -15.79 -12.90
CA PRO A 350 -8.02 -14.63 -13.73
C PRO A 350 -9.47 -14.15 -13.51
N ILE A 351 -9.62 -12.85 -13.24
CA ILE A 351 -10.92 -12.18 -13.15
C ILE A 351 -11.03 -11.21 -14.32
N LEU A 352 -12.03 -11.40 -15.16
CA LEU A 352 -12.27 -10.62 -16.38
C LEU A 352 -13.20 -9.46 -16.08
N CYS A 353 -12.95 -8.28 -16.65
CA CYS A 353 -13.78 -7.07 -16.48
C CYS A 353 -14.25 -6.55 -17.84
N TYR A 354 -15.51 -6.81 -18.17
CA TYR A 354 -16.22 -6.32 -19.36
C TYR A 354 -17.10 -5.11 -19.02
N HIS A 355 -17.55 -4.34 -20.02
CA HIS A 355 -18.46 -3.22 -19.81
C HIS A 355 -19.65 -3.22 -20.80
N GLN A 356 -19.39 -3.04 -22.10
CA GLN A 356 -20.44 -2.91 -23.12
C GLN A 356 -20.30 -3.94 -24.24
N PHE A 357 -21.44 -4.42 -24.74
CA PHE A 357 -21.51 -5.44 -25.78
C PHE A 357 -22.14 -4.87 -27.05
N ARG A 358 -21.34 -4.14 -27.83
CA ARG A 358 -21.75 -3.50 -29.08
C ARG A 358 -20.53 -3.17 -29.94
N VAL A 359 -20.74 -3.00 -31.24
CA VAL A 359 -19.76 -2.34 -32.10
C VAL A 359 -19.85 -0.83 -31.85
N SER A 360 -18.77 -0.23 -31.35
CA SER A 360 -18.71 1.23 -31.15
C SER A 360 -17.26 1.73 -31.26
N LYS A 361 -17.04 3.04 -31.09
CA LYS A 361 -15.69 3.64 -31.00
C LYS A 361 -15.09 3.58 -29.58
N SER A 362 -15.85 3.13 -28.59
CA SER A 362 -15.36 3.03 -27.21
C SER A 362 -14.50 1.78 -27.07
N LYS A 363 -13.27 1.94 -26.60
CA LYS A 363 -12.37 0.82 -26.31
C LYS A 363 -12.88 -0.16 -25.25
N TYR A 364 -13.88 0.24 -24.45
CA TYR A 364 -14.52 -0.62 -23.45
C TYR A 364 -15.76 -1.36 -24.00
N SER A 365 -16.00 -1.29 -25.32
CA SER A 365 -17.07 -2.03 -25.99
C SER A 365 -16.49 -3.20 -26.77
N ILE A 366 -17.00 -4.41 -26.53
CA ILE A 366 -16.67 -5.60 -27.32
C ILE A 366 -17.86 -5.95 -28.22
N SER A 367 -17.59 -6.46 -29.44
CA SER A 367 -18.68 -6.97 -30.27
C SER A 367 -19.28 -8.23 -29.65
N PRO A 368 -20.60 -8.46 -29.76
CA PRO A 368 -21.21 -9.71 -29.28
C PRO A 368 -20.56 -10.97 -29.88
N GLN A 369 -20.13 -10.90 -31.13
CA GLN A 369 -19.45 -12.00 -31.84
C GLN A 369 -18.09 -12.32 -31.21
N LEU A 370 -17.30 -11.28 -30.89
CA LEU A 370 -16.00 -11.50 -30.26
C LEU A 370 -16.16 -11.99 -28.82
N PHE A 371 -17.14 -11.47 -28.08
CA PHE A 371 -17.47 -12.00 -26.76
C PHE A 371 -17.86 -13.48 -26.82
N GLU A 372 -18.72 -13.87 -27.76
CA GLU A 372 -19.08 -15.28 -27.98
C GLU A 372 -17.86 -16.14 -28.30
N ALA A 373 -16.94 -15.66 -29.14
CA ALA A 373 -15.69 -16.36 -29.46
C ALA A 373 -14.81 -16.56 -28.21
N GLN A 374 -14.71 -15.56 -27.33
CA GLN A 374 -14.00 -15.68 -26.05
C GLN A 374 -14.67 -16.70 -25.12
N MET A 375 -16.00 -16.70 -25.01
CA MET A 375 -16.73 -17.69 -24.19
C MET A 375 -16.57 -19.11 -24.71
N LYS A 376 -16.58 -19.27 -26.04
CA LYS A 376 -16.29 -20.53 -26.73
C LYS A 376 -14.87 -21.01 -26.43
N TYR A 377 -13.88 -20.12 -26.51
CA TYR A 377 -12.50 -20.44 -26.16
C TYR A 377 -12.38 -21.02 -24.74
N LEU A 378 -13.03 -20.39 -23.76
CA LEU A 378 -13.04 -20.90 -22.38
C LEU A 378 -13.60 -22.34 -22.31
N ALA A 379 -14.69 -22.61 -23.04
CA ALA A 379 -15.36 -23.92 -23.03
C ALA A 379 -14.45 -25.01 -23.64
N GLU A 380 -13.79 -24.69 -24.75
CA GLU A 380 -12.97 -25.63 -25.51
C GLU A 380 -11.60 -25.89 -24.87
N ASN A 381 -11.12 -25.01 -23.99
CA ASN A 381 -9.77 -25.09 -23.40
C ASN A 381 -9.74 -25.49 -21.92
N GLY A 382 -10.86 -26.02 -21.42
CA GLY A 382 -10.98 -26.61 -20.08
C GLY A 382 -11.09 -25.58 -18.95
N TYR A 383 -11.46 -24.33 -19.25
CA TYR A 383 -11.71 -23.34 -18.20
C TYR A 383 -13.08 -23.58 -17.56
N THR A 384 -13.13 -23.47 -16.24
CA THR A 384 -14.38 -23.51 -15.48
C THR A 384 -14.71 -22.10 -15.01
N VAL A 385 -15.80 -21.54 -15.54
CA VAL A 385 -16.28 -20.23 -15.09
C VAL A 385 -16.97 -20.37 -13.74
N ILE A 386 -16.44 -19.70 -12.72
CA ILE A 386 -16.94 -19.74 -11.34
C ILE A 386 -17.52 -18.39 -10.90
N GLN A 387 -18.31 -18.37 -9.83
CA GLN A 387 -18.79 -17.12 -9.25
C GLN A 387 -17.66 -16.39 -8.53
N LEU A 388 -17.67 -15.06 -8.58
CA LEU A 388 -16.71 -14.26 -7.79
C LEU A 388 -16.83 -14.54 -6.28
N GLN A 389 -18.05 -14.84 -5.81
CA GLN A 389 -18.31 -15.20 -4.42
C GLN A 389 -17.53 -16.45 -3.97
N ASP A 390 -17.30 -17.40 -4.88
CA ASP A 390 -16.51 -18.61 -4.57
C ASP A 390 -15.03 -18.28 -4.35
N VAL A 391 -14.50 -17.24 -5.00
CA VAL A 391 -13.13 -16.76 -4.79
C VAL A 391 -12.97 -16.08 -3.43
N ILE A 392 -13.95 -15.29 -2.99
CA ILE A 392 -13.85 -14.57 -1.70
C ILE A 392 -14.20 -15.43 -0.48
N SER A 393 -14.88 -16.56 -0.70
CA SER A 393 -15.22 -17.55 0.34
C SER A 393 -14.23 -18.72 0.40
N SER A 394 -13.21 -18.74 -0.48
CA SER A 394 -12.32 -19.90 -0.69
C SER A 394 -11.32 -20.16 0.44
N ASP A 395 -11.51 -19.65 1.64
CA ASP A 395 -10.75 -20.13 2.81
C ASP A 395 -11.10 -21.62 3.11
N ALA A 396 -12.13 -22.21 2.46
CA ALA A 396 -12.55 -23.61 2.64
C ALA A 396 -13.02 -24.40 1.38
N LYS A 397 -13.05 -23.82 0.16
CA LYS A 397 -13.55 -24.51 -1.06
C LYS A 397 -12.42 -24.89 -2.03
N GLU A 398 -12.45 -26.13 -2.51
CA GLU A 398 -11.58 -26.59 -3.60
C GLU A 398 -12.00 -25.91 -4.92
N LEU A 399 -11.10 -25.14 -5.52
CA LEU A 399 -11.31 -24.49 -6.82
C LEU A 399 -11.05 -25.48 -7.96
N PRO A 400 -11.73 -25.35 -9.12
CA PRO A 400 -11.40 -26.15 -10.31
C PRO A 400 -9.98 -25.83 -10.81
N ASP A 401 -9.43 -26.65 -11.70
CA ASP A 401 -8.02 -26.54 -12.13
C ASP A 401 -7.72 -25.28 -12.94
N LYS A 402 -8.63 -24.87 -13.82
CA LYS A 402 -8.57 -23.62 -14.58
C LYS A 402 -9.76 -22.72 -14.24
N PRO A 403 -9.81 -22.14 -13.03
CA PRO A 403 -10.91 -21.25 -12.66
C PRO A 403 -10.78 -19.93 -13.44
N VAL A 404 -11.90 -19.38 -13.87
CA VAL A 404 -11.96 -18.02 -14.41
C VAL A 404 -13.24 -17.35 -13.93
N VAL A 405 -13.17 -16.06 -13.64
CA VAL A 405 -14.34 -15.27 -13.21
C VAL A 405 -14.69 -14.25 -14.28
N ILE A 406 -15.98 -14.16 -14.62
CA ILE A 406 -16.49 -13.11 -15.51
C ILE A 406 -17.15 -12.03 -14.67
N THR A 407 -16.65 -10.81 -14.77
CA THR A 407 -17.30 -9.62 -14.20
C THR A 407 -17.65 -8.61 -15.30
N ILE A 408 -18.75 -7.88 -15.08
CA ILE A 408 -19.27 -6.91 -16.04
C ILE A 408 -19.65 -5.64 -15.26
N ASP A 409 -19.20 -4.48 -15.68
CA ASP A 409 -19.42 -3.21 -14.97
C ASP A 409 -20.53 -2.36 -15.61
N ASP A 410 -20.91 -1.28 -14.90
CA ASP A 410 -21.79 -0.17 -15.27
C ASP A 410 -23.31 -0.44 -15.42
N GLY A 411 -23.74 -1.67 -15.66
CA GLY A 411 -25.16 -1.99 -15.82
C GLY A 411 -25.79 -1.51 -17.14
N TRP A 412 -25.07 -1.65 -18.26
CA TRP A 412 -25.59 -1.36 -19.60
C TRP A 412 -26.63 -2.38 -20.09
N ARG A 413 -27.68 -1.93 -20.79
CA ARG A 413 -28.72 -2.78 -21.41
C ARG A 413 -28.16 -3.82 -22.39
N SER A 414 -26.99 -3.55 -22.97
CA SER A 414 -26.28 -4.51 -23.83
C SER A 414 -25.92 -5.81 -23.11
N VAL A 415 -25.76 -5.78 -21.77
CA VAL A 415 -25.55 -6.97 -20.96
C VAL A 415 -26.73 -7.92 -21.11
N TYR A 416 -27.96 -7.44 -20.88
CA TYR A 416 -29.16 -8.25 -20.99
C TYR A 416 -29.46 -8.67 -22.43
N THR A 417 -29.31 -7.75 -23.38
CA THR A 417 -29.73 -8.00 -24.78
C THR A 417 -28.72 -8.77 -25.62
N LYS A 418 -27.44 -8.79 -25.23
CA LYS A 418 -26.34 -9.41 -26.01
C LYS A 418 -25.52 -10.41 -25.22
N ALA A 419 -24.98 -10.03 -24.05
CA ALA A 419 -24.11 -10.93 -23.28
C ALA A 419 -24.88 -12.05 -22.58
N TYR A 420 -26.02 -11.75 -21.98
CA TYR A 420 -26.81 -12.71 -21.20
C TYR A 420 -27.27 -13.93 -22.01
N PRO A 421 -27.77 -13.81 -23.26
CA PRO A 421 -28.03 -14.98 -24.11
C PRO A 421 -26.80 -15.86 -24.37
N ILE A 422 -25.63 -15.25 -24.57
CA ILE A 422 -24.36 -15.96 -24.78
C ILE A 422 -23.92 -16.68 -23.50
N LEU A 423 -23.97 -16.02 -22.35
CA LEU A 423 -23.67 -16.63 -21.05
C LEU A 423 -24.59 -17.83 -20.76
N LYS A 424 -25.88 -17.74 -21.10
CA LYS A 424 -26.83 -18.87 -21.00
C LYS A 424 -26.44 -20.01 -21.94
N LYS A 425 -26.05 -19.72 -23.18
CA LYS A 425 -25.62 -20.73 -24.17
C LYS A 425 -24.45 -21.58 -23.67
N PHE A 426 -23.53 -21.00 -22.90
CA PHE A 426 -22.38 -21.71 -22.32
C PHE A 426 -22.57 -22.13 -20.85
N HIS A 427 -23.75 -21.90 -20.28
CA HIS A 427 -24.06 -22.20 -18.87
C HIS A 427 -23.17 -21.49 -17.82
N TYR A 428 -22.61 -20.33 -18.20
CA TYR A 428 -21.66 -19.59 -17.37
C TYR A 428 -22.32 -18.65 -16.36
N PRO A 429 -21.81 -18.61 -15.12
CA PRO A 429 -22.09 -17.54 -14.17
C PRO A 429 -21.35 -16.24 -14.54
N ALA A 430 -21.80 -15.11 -14.01
CA ALA A 430 -21.07 -13.85 -14.03
C ALA A 430 -21.51 -12.93 -12.89
N THR A 431 -20.62 -12.02 -12.47
CA THR A 431 -20.93 -10.95 -11.51
C THR A 431 -21.08 -9.61 -12.22
N LEU A 432 -22.23 -8.97 -12.08
CA LEU A 432 -22.55 -7.66 -12.65
C LEU A 432 -22.45 -6.58 -11.56
N PHE A 433 -21.53 -5.64 -11.74
CA PHE A 433 -21.40 -4.46 -10.88
C PHE A 433 -22.21 -3.29 -11.47
N ILE A 434 -23.27 -2.87 -10.77
CA ILE A 434 -24.13 -1.76 -11.21
C ILE A 434 -24.00 -0.55 -10.29
N TYR A 435 -24.28 0.64 -10.82
CA TYR A 435 -24.51 1.82 -9.99
C TYR A 435 -25.97 2.28 -10.11
N PRO A 436 -26.74 2.33 -8.99
CA PRO A 436 -28.18 2.58 -9.01
C PRO A 436 -28.61 3.84 -9.76
N LYS A 437 -27.81 4.92 -9.75
CA LYS A 437 -28.16 6.16 -10.46
C LYS A 437 -28.37 5.93 -11.97
N HIS A 438 -27.61 5.02 -12.59
CA HIS A 438 -27.81 4.69 -14.01
C HIS A 438 -29.09 3.90 -14.25
N ILE A 439 -29.38 2.91 -13.41
CA ILE A 439 -30.60 2.11 -13.51
C ILE A 439 -31.85 2.98 -13.28
N LEU A 440 -31.80 3.85 -12.27
CA LEU A 440 -32.87 4.78 -11.93
C LEU A 440 -33.08 5.88 -12.98
N SER A 441 -32.09 6.15 -13.84
CA SER A 441 -32.24 7.11 -14.93
C SER A 441 -33.28 6.69 -15.97
N LYS A 442 -33.61 5.39 -16.04
CA LYS A 442 -34.46 4.78 -17.07
C LYS A 442 -34.01 5.08 -18.50
N SER A 443 -32.72 5.38 -18.68
CA SER A 443 -32.12 5.54 -20.00
C SER A 443 -32.36 4.27 -20.83
N PRO A 444 -32.68 4.37 -22.14
CA PRO A 444 -32.80 3.20 -23.02
C PRO A 444 -31.53 2.34 -23.08
N SER A 445 -30.39 2.91 -22.69
CA SER A 445 -29.10 2.22 -22.63
C SER A 445 -28.79 1.58 -21.26
N ALA A 446 -29.59 1.83 -20.22
CA ALA A 446 -29.46 1.23 -18.91
C ALA A 446 -30.26 -0.08 -18.80
N LEU A 447 -29.81 -1.00 -17.94
CA LEU A 447 -30.64 -2.10 -17.49
C LEU A 447 -31.84 -1.61 -16.70
N THR A 448 -32.88 -2.43 -16.60
CA THR A 448 -33.99 -2.23 -15.66
C THR A 448 -33.90 -3.19 -14.47
N TRP A 449 -34.59 -2.89 -13.38
CA TRP A 449 -34.64 -3.77 -12.21
C TRP A 449 -35.29 -5.12 -12.52
N GLU A 450 -36.26 -5.16 -13.43
CA GLU A 450 -36.91 -6.39 -13.90
C GLU A 450 -35.92 -7.27 -14.66
N GLN A 451 -35.12 -6.68 -15.55
CA GLN A 451 -34.06 -7.39 -16.26
C GLN A 451 -33.00 -7.94 -15.30
N LEU A 452 -32.62 -7.16 -14.28
CA LEU A 452 -31.70 -7.61 -13.23
C LEU A 452 -32.28 -8.81 -12.47
N LYS A 453 -33.55 -8.74 -12.04
CA LYS A 453 -34.23 -9.84 -11.34
C LYS A 453 -34.30 -11.12 -12.19
N GLU A 454 -34.57 -11.01 -13.49
CA GLU A 454 -34.56 -12.16 -14.40
C GLU A 454 -33.16 -12.79 -14.50
N MET A 455 -32.12 -11.97 -14.68
CA MET A 455 -30.74 -12.48 -14.74
C MET A 455 -30.30 -13.14 -13.42
N ILE A 456 -30.79 -12.65 -12.28
CA ILE A 456 -30.55 -13.19 -10.94
C ILE A 456 -31.24 -14.55 -10.71
N GLN A 457 -32.34 -14.84 -11.42
CA GLN A 457 -32.96 -16.18 -11.42
C GLN A 457 -32.10 -17.19 -12.17
N TYR A 458 -31.24 -16.71 -13.07
CA TYR A 458 -30.13 -17.47 -13.62
C TYR A 458 -28.88 -17.31 -12.72
N LYS A 459 -27.69 -17.61 -13.24
CA LYS A 459 -26.41 -17.56 -12.52
C LYS A 459 -25.74 -16.17 -12.52
N ILE A 460 -26.50 -15.08 -12.70
CA ILE A 460 -25.92 -13.72 -12.62
C ILE A 460 -26.03 -13.20 -11.19
N ASP A 461 -24.88 -12.87 -10.61
CA ASP A 461 -24.80 -12.16 -9.34
C ASP A 461 -24.77 -10.64 -9.58
N VAL A 462 -25.42 -9.85 -8.72
CA VAL A 462 -25.50 -8.39 -8.88
C VAL A 462 -24.90 -7.70 -7.65
N GLN A 463 -23.86 -6.91 -7.89
CA GLN A 463 -23.01 -6.29 -6.88
C GLN A 463 -22.87 -4.78 -7.13
N SER A 464 -22.15 -4.07 -6.25
CA SER A 464 -22.13 -2.61 -6.24
C SER A 464 -21.00 -2.02 -7.07
N HIS A 465 -21.30 -0.98 -7.84
CA HIS A 465 -20.32 -0.11 -8.51
C HIS A 465 -20.42 1.33 -8.01
N THR A 466 -20.68 1.53 -6.71
CA THR A 466 -21.07 2.80 -6.05
C THR A 466 -22.46 3.30 -6.47
N HIS A 467 -22.92 4.42 -5.90
CA HIS A 467 -24.26 4.93 -6.18
C HIS A 467 -24.32 5.63 -7.53
N SER A 468 -23.31 6.44 -7.85
CA SER A 468 -23.32 7.37 -8.98
C SER A 468 -22.13 7.24 -9.94
N HIS A 469 -21.20 6.31 -9.67
CA HIS A 469 -19.98 6.09 -10.43
C HIS A 469 -19.07 7.34 -10.50
N PRO A 470 -18.68 7.93 -9.35
CA PRO A 470 -17.84 9.12 -9.32
C PRO A 470 -16.37 8.80 -9.64
N ASN A 471 -15.65 9.81 -10.14
CA ASN A 471 -14.19 9.76 -10.20
C ASN A 471 -13.59 10.26 -8.88
N PHE A 472 -13.38 9.34 -7.93
CA PHE A 472 -12.88 9.68 -6.59
C PHE A 472 -11.51 10.37 -6.60
N ALA A 473 -10.59 9.97 -7.48
CA ALA A 473 -9.29 10.65 -7.63
C ALA A 473 -9.39 12.11 -8.08
N LYS A 474 -10.51 12.53 -8.67
CA LYS A 474 -10.77 13.95 -8.95
C LYS A 474 -11.52 14.63 -7.80
N LEU A 475 -12.54 13.98 -7.24
CA LEU A 475 -13.40 14.58 -6.23
C LEU A 475 -12.69 14.79 -4.89
N ARG A 476 -11.75 13.90 -4.52
CA ARG A 476 -10.92 14.01 -3.32
C ARG A 476 -10.26 15.38 -3.15
N TRP A 477 -9.92 16.02 -4.27
CA TRP A 477 -9.20 17.29 -4.31
C TRP A 477 -10.07 18.47 -4.71
N LYS A 478 -11.33 18.23 -5.07
CA LYS A 478 -12.31 19.28 -5.37
C LYS A 478 -13.21 19.60 -4.18
N LEU A 479 -13.47 18.60 -3.34
CA LEU A 479 -14.30 18.73 -2.16
C LEU A 479 -13.41 19.01 -0.94
N ASN A 480 -13.99 19.65 0.07
CA ASN A 480 -13.35 19.67 1.38
C ASN A 480 -13.37 18.24 1.99
N PRO A 481 -12.52 17.94 2.98
CA PRO A 481 -12.41 16.59 3.53
C PRO A 481 -13.73 16.00 4.07
N LEU A 482 -14.55 16.82 4.73
CA LEU A 482 -15.82 16.39 5.30
C LEU A 482 -16.84 16.04 4.21
N ASP A 483 -16.97 16.88 3.18
CA ASP A 483 -17.83 16.61 2.04
C ASP A 483 -17.39 15.37 1.26
N TYR A 484 -16.08 15.16 1.15
CA TYR A 484 -15.54 13.96 0.52
C TYR A 484 -15.83 12.70 1.34
N GLU A 485 -15.71 12.77 2.67
CA GLU A 485 -16.07 11.68 3.58
C GLU A 485 -17.57 11.35 3.49
N ASN A 486 -18.43 12.38 3.53
CA ASN A 486 -19.88 12.23 3.36
C ASN A 486 -20.25 11.66 1.99
N LEU A 487 -19.53 12.07 0.94
CA LEU A 487 -19.67 11.50 -0.39
C LEU A 487 -19.33 10.00 -0.38
N LEU A 488 -18.18 9.60 0.17
CA LEU A 488 -17.78 8.18 0.24
C LEU A 488 -18.83 7.36 1.00
N LYS A 489 -19.26 7.83 2.17
CA LYS A 489 -20.31 7.17 2.97
C LYS A 489 -21.59 7.00 2.16
N THR A 490 -22.02 8.04 1.44
CA THR A 490 -23.22 8.01 0.61
C THR A 490 -23.06 7.05 -0.58
N GLU A 491 -21.97 7.16 -1.32
CA GLU A 491 -21.69 6.35 -2.51
C GLU A 491 -21.62 4.86 -2.19
N PHE A 492 -21.10 4.51 -1.02
CA PHE A 492 -20.96 3.12 -0.58
C PHE A 492 -22.24 2.56 0.05
N SER A 493 -22.76 3.21 1.10
CA SER A 493 -23.91 2.70 1.87
C SER A 493 -25.23 2.79 1.09
N LYS A 494 -25.47 3.91 0.38
CA LYS A 494 -26.70 4.09 -0.40
C LYS A 494 -26.76 3.12 -1.57
N SER A 495 -25.62 2.85 -2.22
CA SER A 495 -25.56 1.89 -3.31
C SER A 495 -25.97 0.49 -2.84
N LYS A 496 -25.27 -0.03 -1.82
CA LYS A 496 -25.55 -1.33 -1.21
C LYS A 496 -27.02 -1.45 -0.83
N ARG A 497 -27.52 -0.54 -0.01
CA ARG A 497 -28.92 -0.55 0.45
C ARG A 497 -29.93 -0.54 -0.70
N LEU A 498 -29.74 0.33 -1.70
CA LEU A 498 -30.69 0.41 -2.82
C LEU A 498 -30.69 -0.88 -3.64
N ILE A 499 -29.51 -1.40 -3.99
CA ILE A 499 -29.43 -2.63 -4.78
C ILE A 499 -30.10 -3.77 -4.00
N GLU A 500 -29.74 -3.96 -2.72
CA GLU A 500 -30.33 -4.99 -1.85
C GLU A 500 -31.85 -4.87 -1.75
N GLN A 501 -32.38 -3.65 -1.58
CA GLN A 501 -33.81 -3.38 -1.54
C GLN A 501 -34.52 -3.79 -2.85
N TYR A 502 -33.91 -3.50 -4.01
CA TYR A 502 -34.54 -3.81 -5.29
C TYR A 502 -34.45 -5.30 -5.65
N ILE A 503 -33.33 -5.96 -5.35
CA ILE A 503 -33.07 -7.33 -5.81
C ILE A 503 -33.36 -8.41 -4.75
N GLY A 504 -33.48 -8.04 -3.47
CA GLY A 504 -33.74 -8.97 -2.36
C GLY A 504 -32.59 -9.93 -2.04
N LYS A 505 -31.36 -9.62 -2.47
CA LYS A 505 -30.12 -10.38 -2.19
C LYS A 505 -29.07 -9.45 -1.60
N THR A 506 -28.13 -10.02 -0.84
CA THR A 506 -27.02 -9.29 -0.22
C THR A 506 -26.01 -8.79 -1.25
N VAL A 507 -25.49 -7.58 -1.03
CA VAL A 507 -24.48 -6.95 -1.88
C VAL A 507 -23.18 -6.82 -1.10
N ASP A 508 -22.30 -7.80 -1.26
CA ASP A 508 -21.10 -7.96 -0.46
C ASP A 508 -19.83 -7.45 -1.15
N ILE A 509 -19.87 -7.20 -2.46
CA ILE A 509 -18.69 -6.86 -3.26
C ILE A 509 -18.86 -5.49 -3.90
N LEU A 510 -17.80 -4.68 -3.85
CA LEU A 510 -17.73 -3.37 -4.50
C LEU A 510 -16.66 -3.35 -5.60
N ALA A 511 -17.02 -2.93 -6.80
CA ALA A 511 -16.05 -2.53 -7.82
C ALA A 511 -15.73 -1.04 -7.68
N TYR A 512 -14.45 -0.69 -7.56
CA TYR A 512 -14.04 0.71 -7.54
C TYR A 512 -14.21 1.34 -8.92
N PRO A 513 -14.93 2.48 -9.06
CA PRO A 513 -15.00 3.22 -10.32
C PRO A 513 -13.60 3.53 -10.85
N TYR A 514 -13.38 3.27 -12.14
CA TYR A 514 -12.08 3.42 -12.80
C TYR A 514 -10.93 2.58 -12.20
N GLY A 515 -11.24 1.63 -11.30
CA GLY A 515 -10.25 0.86 -10.55
C GLY A 515 -9.42 1.69 -9.57
N VAL A 516 -9.85 2.91 -9.26
CA VAL A 516 -9.10 3.83 -8.39
C VAL A 516 -9.49 3.64 -6.93
N TYR A 517 -8.50 3.42 -6.08
CA TYR A 517 -8.67 3.25 -4.64
C TYR A 517 -7.53 3.93 -3.86
N ASP A 518 -7.76 4.15 -2.58
CA ASP A 518 -6.74 4.46 -1.58
C ASP A 518 -7.11 3.79 -0.25
N VAL A 519 -6.19 3.82 0.72
CA VAL A 519 -6.38 3.20 2.05
C VAL A 519 -7.63 3.74 2.77
N GLU A 520 -7.98 5.01 2.58
CA GLU A 520 -9.14 5.61 3.25
C GLU A 520 -10.44 5.13 2.60
N MET A 521 -10.52 5.11 1.27
CA MET A 521 -11.66 4.55 0.54
C MET A 521 -11.91 3.10 0.92
N GLU A 522 -10.83 2.30 1.06
CA GLU A 522 -10.91 0.90 1.47
C GLU A 522 -11.57 0.76 2.85
N LYS A 523 -11.12 1.54 3.85
CA LYS A 523 -11.71 1.55 5.19
C LYS A 523 -13.18 1.93 5.18
N ARG A 524 -13.57 2.94 4.38
CA ARG A 524 -14.97 3.39 4.31
C ARG A 524 -15.86 2.40 3.59
N ALA A 525 -15.36 1.69 2.60
CA ALA A 525 -16.08 0.59 1.97
C ALA A 525 -16.29 -0.55 2.98
N GLN A 526 -15.25 -0.94 3.73
CA GLN A 526 -15.38 -1.95 4.80
C GLN A 526 -16.42 -1.53 5.86
N ALA A 527 -16.35 -0.28 6.35
CA ALA A 527 -17.31 0.26 7.31
C ALA A 527 -18.76 0.32 6.78
N SER A 528 -18.93 0.32 5.44
CA SER A 528 -20.24 0.25 4.80
C SER A 528 -20.76 -1.18 4.62
N GLY A 529 -20.03 -2.19 5.12
CA GLY A 529 -20.44 -3.59 5.13
C GLY A 529 -20.07 -4.39 3.86
N TYR A 530 -19.18 -3.88 3.00
CA TYR A 530 -18.60 -4.68 1.92
C TYR A 530 -17.59 -5.69 2.49
N LYS A 531 -17.59 -6.91 1.95
CA LYS A 531 -16.70 -8.02 2.34
C LYS A 531 -15.53 -8.22 1.39
N ALA A 532 -15.61 -7.66 0.19
CA ALA A 532 -14.53 -7.66 -0.80
C ALA A 532 -14.65 -6.47 -1.76
N MET A 533 -13.53 -6.11 -2.38
CA MET A 533 -13.48 -5.10 -3.42
C MET A 533 -12.61 -5.52 -4.59
N VAL A 534 -13.03 -5.13 -5.80
CA VAL A 534 -12.31 -5.40 -7.05
C VAL A 534 -11.77 -4.11 -7.68
N THR A 535 -10.59 -4.20 -8.28
CA THR A 535 -9.87 -3.09 -8.92
C THR A 535 -9.77 -3.34 -10.43
N THR A 536 -8.93 -2.57 -11.13
CA THR A 536 -8.51 -2.87 -12.51
C THR A 536 -6.99 -3.11 -12.58
N ASN A 537 -6.40 -3.57 -11.46
CA ASN A 537 -5.01 -4.01 -11.43
C ASN A 537 -4.84 -5.17 -12.42
N ARG A 538 -3.78 -5.13 -13.21
CA ARG A 538 -3.44 -6.07 -14.29
C ARG A 538 -2.55 -7.19 -13.76
N GLU A 539 -3.12 -8.04 -12.94
CA GLU A 539 -2.44 -9.20 -12.38
C GLU A 539 -3.43 -10.34 -12.13
N THR A 540 -2.89 -11.56 -12.04
CA THR A 540 -3.68 -12.74 -11.74
C THR A 540 -3.76 -12.95 -10.23
N ASN A 541 -4.97 -13.27 -9.73
CA ASN A 541 -5.17 -13.60 -8.33
C ASN A 541 -4.70 -15.04 -8.08
N VAL A 542 -4.21 -15.32 -6.88
CA VAL A 542 -3.65 -16.63 -6.53
C VAL A 542 -4.42 -17.20 -5.35
N ALA A 543 -4.95 -18.42 -5.50
CA ALA A 543 -5.66 -19.13 -4.44
C ALA A 543 -4.83 -19.17 -3.15
N GLY A 544 -5.45 -18.86 -2.01
CA GLY A 544 -4.77 -18.78 -0.71
C GLY A 544 -3.85 -17.56 -0.51
N ARG A 545 -3.74 -16.66 -1.50
CA ARG A 545 -2.93 -15.42 -1.42
C ARG A 545 -3.67 -14.20 -1.95
N ILE A 546 -5.00 -14.23 -1.97
CA ILE A 546 -5.81 -13.13 -2.48
C ILE A 546 -5.79 -11.93 -1.50
N ASN A 547 -5.75 -10.72 -2.03
CA ASN A 547 -6.12 -9.53 -1.27
C ASN A 547 -7.60 -9.24 -1.55
N ARG A 548 -8.49 -9.66 -0.64
CA ARG A 548 -9.95 -9.52 -0.82
C ARG A 548 -10.40 -8.07 -0.96
N TRP A 549 -9.61 -7.10 -0.52
CA TRP A 549 -9.93 -5.67 -0.62
C TRP A 549 -9.45 -5.02 -1.92
N ARG A 550 -8.66 -5.75 -2.73
CA ARG A 550 -8.04 -5.25 -3.96
C ARG A 550 -7.92 -6.34 -5.02
N LEU A 551 -8.95 -7.17 -5.19
CA LEU A 551 -8.94 -8.24 -6.18
C LEU A 551 -8.70 -7.67 -7.58
N ALA A 552 -7.66 -8.17 -8.24
CA ALA A 552 -7.22 -7.68 -9.53
C ALA A 552 -8.12 -8.19 -10.66
N ARG A 553 -8.29 -7.38 -11.71
CA ARG A 553 -9.12 -7.72 -12.87
C ARG A 553 -8.47 -7.29 -14.17
N TYR A 554 -8.49 -8.19 -15.15
CA TYR A 554 -8.13 -7.89 -16.52
C TYR A 554 -9.29 -7.21 -17.23
N THR A 555 -9.17 -5.90 -17.46
CA THR A 555 -10.10 -5.19 -18.34
C THR A 555 -10.00 -5.75 -19.76
N ILE A 556 -11.16 -6.11 -20.31
CA ILE A 556 -11.29 -6.56 -21.70
C ILE A 556 -11.68 -5.38 -22.58
N PHE A 557 -10.85 -5.11 -23.57
CA PHE A 557 -10.97 -4.05 -24.55
C PHE A 557 -11.55 -4.56 -25.87
N GLN A 558 -11.94 -3.61 -26.71
CA GLN A 558 -12.54 -3.85 -28.02
C GLN A 558 -11.65 -4.70 -28.95
N ASP A 559 -10.34 -4.55 -28.83
CA ASP A 559 -9.29 -5.14 -29.65
C ASP A 559 -8.69 -6.42 -29.06
N ASP A 560 -9.19 -6.89 -27.92
CA ASP A 560 -8.80 -8.19 -27.35
C ASP A 560 -9.40 -9.35 -28.15
N ILE A 561 -8.83 -9.58 -29.33
CA ILE A 561 -9.05 -10.81 -30.09
C ILE A 561 -8.71 -12.04 -29.22
N VAL A 562 -9.18 -13.22 -29.63
CA VAL A 562 -9.07 -14.45 -28.80
C VAL A 562 -7.62 -14.72 -28.37
N GLU A 563 -6.65 -14.37 -29.20
CA GLU A 563 -5.22 -14.50 -28.92
C GLU A 563 -4.76 -13.59 -27.76
N LEU A 564 -5.14 -12.31 -27.74
CA LEU A 564 -4.81 -11.37 -26.66
C LEU A 564 -5.61 -11.67 -25.39
N PHE A 565 -6.86 -12.11 -25.56
CA PHE A 565 -7.69 -12.61 -24.47
C PHE A 565 -7.04 -13.80 -23.76
N ARG A 566 -6.52 -14.76 -24.55
CA ARG A 566 -5.76 -15.91 -24.05
C ARG A 566 -4.54 -15.48 -23.24
N GLU A 567 -3.73 -14.55 -23.75
CA GLU A 567 -2.56 -14.04 -23.02
C GLU A 567 -2.92 -13.50 -21.63
N LYS A 568 -4.07 -12.84 -21.48
CA LYS A 568 -4.55 -12.32 -20.19
C LYS A 568 -4.97 -13.42 -19.21
N ILE A 569 -5.68 -14.44 -19.68
CA ILE A 569 -6.17 -15.53 -18.80
C ILE A 569 -5.10 -16.58 -18.49
N GLU A 570 -4.05 -16.67 -19.32
CA GLU A 570 -2.90 -17.54 -19.09
C GLU A 570 -1.76 -16.83 -18.35
N ALA A 571 -1.82 -15.50 -18.20
CA ALA A 571 -0.84 -14.76 -17.40
C ALA A 571 -0.83 -15.25 -15.95
N GLN A 572 0.36 -15.43 -15.40
CA GLN A 572 0.57 -15.76 -13.99
C GLN A 572 0.86 -14.50 -13.17
N ARG A 573 0.66 -14.57 -11.85
CA ARG A 573 1.12 -13.53 -10.94
C ARG A 573 2.66 -13.46 -10.94
N LEU A 574 3.20 -12.26 -11.15
CA LEU A 574 4.60 -11.95 -10.87
C LEU A 574 4.75 -11.64 -9.37
N ASN A 575 5.66 -12.31 -8.67
CA ASN A 575 5.90 -12.01 -7.26
C ASN A 575 6.84 -10.80 -7.15
N ILE A 576 6.33 -9.72 -6.53
CA ILE A 576 7.07 -8.47 -6.32
C ILE A 576 7.03 -8.03 -4.85
N ASP A 577 8.08 -7.33 -4.41
CA ASP A 577 8.16 -6.70 -3.09
C ASP A 577 8.75 -5.29 -3.16
N SER A 578 8.83 -4.62 -1.99
CA SER A 578 9.39 -3.27 -1.81
C SER A 578 8.90 -2.26 -2.87
N VAL A 579 7.60 -2.32 -3.15
CA VAL A 579 6.96 -1.50 -4.16
C VAL A 579 6.91 -0.04 -3.72
N THR A 580 7.42 0.85 -4.56
CA THR A 580 7.45 2.30 -4.35
C THR A 580 6.82 2.98 -5.57
N PRO A 581 5.89 3.92 -5.38
CA PRO A 581 5.15 4.18 -4.15
C PRO A 581 4.33 2.96 -3.71
N PRO A 582 4.03 2.79 -2.41
CA PRO A 582 3.24 1.65 -1.92
C PRO A 582 1.86 1.58 -2.58
N ASP A 583 1.33 0.38 -2.72
CA ASP A 583 0.01 0.16 -3.31
C ASP A 583 -1.12 0.82 -2.49
N GLY A 584 -2.00 1.55 -3.17
CA GLY A 584 -3.08 2.33 -2.57
C GLY A 584 -2.63 3.60 -1.84
N SER A 585 -1.36 3.99 -1.95
CA SER A 585 -0.84 5.20 -1.29
C SER A 585 -1.26 6.49 -2.01
N THR A 586 -1.32 7.57 -1.23
CA THR A 586 -1.42 8.94 -1.75
C THR A 586 -0.11 9.65 -1.46
N ILE A 587 0.54 10.19 -2.49
CA ILE A 587 1.84 10.86 -2.38
C ILE A 587 1.77 12.31 -2.81
N VAL A 588 2.76 13.08 -2.37
CA VAL A 588 2.86 14.52 -2.65
C VAL A 588 3.81 14.83 -3.80
N SER A 589 4.85 14.02 -3.99
CA SER A 589 5.83 14.26 -5.06
C SER A 589 5.22 13.97 -6.42
N HIS A 590 5.34 14.93 -7.33
CA HIS A 590 5.00 14.76 -8.75
C HIS A 590 6.12 14.09 -9.56
N LYS A 591 7.29 13.84 -8.95
CA LYS A 591 8.37 13.04 -9.52
C LYS A 591 8.73 11.93 -8.54
N PRO A 592 7.80 11.00 -8.24
CA PRO A 592 8.12 9.91 -7.33
C PRO A 592 9.19 8.99 -7.91
N SER A 593 9.99 8.40 -7.03
CA SER A 593 10.68 7.17 -7.39
C SER A 593 9.64 6.07 -7.61
N ILE A 594 9.73 5.37 -8.74
CA ILE A 594 8.91 4.18 -9.00
C ILE A 594 9.85 2.99 -9.05
N SER A 595 9.63 2.01 -8.17
CA SER A 595 10.45 0.79 -8.13
C SER A 595 9.69 -0.41 -7.57
N ALA A 596 10.14 -1.60 -7.90
CA ALA A 596 9.78 -2.84 -7.25
C ALA A 596 10.94 -3.84 -7.39
N ASN A 597 11.10 -4.77 -6.44
CA ASN A 597 11.97 -5.92 -6.69
C ASN A 597 11.12 -7.09 -7.18
N ILE A 598 11.66 -7.80 -8.16
CA ILE A 598 11.08 -9.02 -8.72
C ILE A 598 11.73 -10.20 -8.00
N LEU A 599 10.86 -11.04 -7.43
CA LEU A 599 11.24 -12.23 -6.67
C LEU A 599 11.33 -13.49 -7.54
N ASP A 600 10.67 -13.48 -8.70
CA ASP A 600 10.64 -14.59 -9.64
C ASP A 600 11.88 -14.64 -10.53
N GLU A 601 12.27 -15.84 -10.95
CA GLU A 601 13.24 -16.03 -12.02
C GLU A 601 12.60 -15.71 -13.38
N ILE A 602 12.96 -14.56 -13.94
CA ILE A 602 12.41 -14.05 -15.19
C ILE A 602 13.50 -13.88 -16.26
N ASP A 603 13.09 -13.84 -17.52
CA ASP A 603 13.94 -13.32 -18.59
C ASP A 603 13.99 -11.79 -18.50
N ALA A 604 15.15 -11.25 -18.12
CA ALA A 604 15.37 -9.82 -17.97
C ALA A 604 15.15 -9.03 -19.27
N ALA A 605 15.35 -9.64 -20.44
CA ALA A 605 15.15 -8.98 -21.74
C ALA A 605 13.66 -8.81 -22.08
N SER A 606 12.79 -9.61 -21.46
CA SER A 606 11.34 -9.58 -21.67
C SER A 606 10.59 -8.57 -20.80
N VAL A 607 11.28 -7.94 -19.85
CA VAL A 607 10.68 -7.02 -18.88
C VAL A 607 10.08 -5.81 -19.57
N LYS A 608 8.83 -5.52 -19.25
CA LYS A 608 8.15 -4.27 -19.64
C LYS A 608 7.56 -3.61 -18.40
N LEU A 609 7.62 -2.28 -18.39
CA LEU A 609 6.96 -1.46 -17.38
C LEU A 609 5.93 -0.56 -18.04
N LEU A 610 4.68 -0.64 -17.60
CA LEU A 610 3.58 0.14 -18.12
C LEU A 610 3.06 1.11 -17.05
N LYS A 611 2.69 2.32 -17.48
CA LYS A 611 1.79 3.22 -16.74
C LYS A 611 0.47 3.29 -17.47
N GLY A 612 -0.55 2.67 -16.88
CA GLY A 612 -1.79 2.34 -17.59
C GLY A 612 -1.48 1.42 -18.77
N GLU A 613 -1.61 1.94 -19.99
CA GLU A 613 -1.36 1.21 -21.25
C GLU A 613 -0.06 1.62 -21.94
N ARG A 614 0.68 2.59 -21.38
CA ARG A 614 1.86 3.15 -22.03
C ARG A 614 3.12 2.60 -21.40
N GLU A 615 4.02 2.11 -22.24
CA GLU A 615 5.35 1.70 -21.82
C GLU A 615 6.16 2.88 -21.30
N MET A 616 6.98 2.60 -20.30
CA MET A 616 7.86 3.55 -19.65
C MET A 616 9.29 3.05 -19.71
N ALA A 617 10.24 3.97 -19.90
CA ALA A 617 11.65 3.66 -19.72
C ALA A 617 11.93 3.35 -18.24
N PHE A 618 12.74 2.33 -18.02
CA PHE A 618 13.20 1.89 -16.70
C PHE A 618 14.64 1.39 -16.80
N SER A 619 15.28 1.28 -15.65
CA SER A 619 16.57 0.64 -15.48
C SER A 619 16.41 -0.60 -14.63
N ILE A 620 17.04 -1.69 -15.04
CA ILE A 620 17.21 -2.86 -14.19
C ILE A 620 18.49 -2.67 -13.39
N VAL A 621 18.37 -2.73 -12.07
CA VAL A 621 19.50 -2.68 -11.14
C VAL A 621 19.60 -4.06 -10.47
N PRO A 622 20.70 -4.79 -10.65
CA PRO A 622 20.94 -6.01 -9.88
C PRO A 622 20.91 -5.69 -8.38
N SER A 623 20.04 -6.37 -7.63
CA SER A 623 19.89 -6.17 -6.18
C SER A 623 20.04 -7.50 -5.45
N GLY A 624 21.29 -7.94 -5.24
CA GLY A 624 21.52 -9.28 -4.72
C GLY A 624 21.25 -10.35 -5.77
N SER A 625 20.46 -11.36 -5.41
CA SER A 625 19.90 -12.36 -6.32
C SER A 625 18.61 -11.91 -6.99
N LEU A 626 18.12 -10.70 -6.68
CA LEU A 626 16.84 -10.17 -7.16
C LEU A 626 17.05 -9.12 -8.26
N ILE A 627 16.05 -8.98 -9.12
CA ILE A 627 15.99 -7.97 -10.17
C ILE A 627 15.20 -6.78 -9.62
N LYS A 628 15.85 -5.63 -9.42
CA LYS A 628 15.15 -4.40 -9.04
C LYS A 628 14.88 -3.56 -10.28
N ILE A 629 13.62 -3.20 -10.51
CA ILE A 629 13.24 -2.24 -11.53
C ILE A 629 13.18 -0.86 -10.89
N VAL A 630 13.80 0.13 -11.51
CA VAL A 630 13.76 1.53 -11.09
C VAL A 630 13.42 2.42 -12.27
N VAL A 631 12.51 3.36 -12.06
CA VAL A 631 12.12 4.36 -13.06
C VAL A 631 12.73 5.70 -12.71
N THR A 632 13.40 6.30 -13.69
CA THR A 632 13.78 7.70 -13.65
C THR A 632 12.81 8.51 -14.47
N LEU A 633 11.93 9.26 -13.79
CA LEU A 633 10.93 10.11 -14.44
C LEU A 633 11.61 11.34 -15.08
N GLN A 634 11.55 11.43 -16.40
CA GLN A 634 12.03 12.60 -17.14
C GLN A 634 11.12 13.83 -16.96
N LYS A 635 9.81 13.59 -16.78
CA LYS A 635 8.78 14.63 -16.62
C LYS A 635 7.92 14.34 -15.39
N PRO A 636 7.39 15.37 -14.71
CA PRO A 636 6.46 15.18 -13.61
C PRO A 636 5.19 14.47 -14.07
N LEU A 637 4.59 13.75 -13.13
CA LEU A 637 3.31 13.11 -13.25
C LEU A 637 2.21 14.12 -12.88
N ASN A 638 1.31 14.36 -13.84
CA ASN A 638 0.29 15.42 -13.74
C ASN A 638 -1.14 14.88 -13.54
N GLN A 639 -1.32 13.55 -13.54
CA GLN A 639 -2.61 12.94 -13.25
C GLN A 639 -2.71 12.61 -11.76
N THR A 640 -3.92 12.46 -11.24
CA THR A 640 -4.13 12.20 -9.82
C THR A 640 -4.04 10.73 -9.45
N ALA A 641 -4.08 9.81 -10.42
CA ALA A 641 -3.98 8.36 -10.18
C ALA A 641 -3.08 7.70 -11.24
N HIS A 642 -2.27 6.75 -10.81
CA HIS A 642 -1.28 6.06 -11.63
C HIS A 642 -1.26 4.56 -11.32
N LEU A 643 -1.69 3.76 -12.29
CA LEU A 643 -1.54 2.30 -12.28
C LEU A 643 -0.21 1.96 -12.93
N ILE A 644 0.67 1.29 -12.19
CA ILE A 644 1.93 0.75 -12.69
C ILE A 644 1.77 -0.75 -12.87
N THR A 645 2.30 -1.30 -13.96
CA THR A 645 2.28 -2.74 -14.25
C THR A 645 3.66 -3.17 -14.72
N ILE A 646 4.20 -4.20 -14.08
CA ILE A 646 5.40 -4.91 -14.55
C ILE A 646 4.92 -6.20 -15.21
N SER A 647 5.45 -6.50 -16.39
CA SER A 647 5.30 -7.80 -17.02
C SER A 647 6.66 -8.36 -17.43
N ALA A 648 6.83 -9.67 -17.30
CA ALA A 648 8.01 -10.37 -17.79
C ALA A 648 7.65 -11.80 -18.14
N GLN A 649 8.43 -12.46 -18.98
CA GLN A 649 8.36 -13.90 -19.18
C GLN A 649 9.13 -14.61 -18.07
N ASP A 650 8.54 -15.69 -17.57
CA ASP A 650 9.23 -16.66 -16.73
C ASP A 650 10.46 -17.22 -17.46
N LYS A 651 11.59 -17.36 -16.75
CA LYS A 651 12.86 -17.76 -17.35
C LYS A 651 12.84 -19.18 -17.93
N HIS A 652 12.05 -20.08 -17.36
CA HIS A 652 12.06 -21.51 -17.69
C HIS A 652 10.87 -21.92 -18.54
N THR A 653 9.69 -21.36 -18.27
CA THR A 653 8.43 -21.71 -18.92
C THR A 653 8.04 -20.75 -20.04
N HIS A 654 8.71 -19.59 -20.14
CA HIS A 654 8.36 -18.48 -21.04
C HIS A 654 6.94 -17.92 -20.83
N GLN A 655 6.24 -18.34 -19.78
CA GLN A 655 4.89 -17.89 -19.48
C GLN A 655 4.90 -16.42 -19.04
N LEU A 656 3.93 -15.65 -19.53
CA LEU A 656 3.76 -14.25 -19.15
C LEU A 656 3.42 -14.16 -17.66
N ARG A 657 4.18 -13.35 -16.92
CA ARG A 657 3.94 -13.00 -15.52
C ARG A 657 3.67 -11.51 -15.39
N MET A 658 2.69 -11.12 -14.58
CA MET A 658 2.30 -9.74 -14.38
C MET A 658 2.04 -9.40 -12.92
N ALA A 659 2.42 -8.20 -12.51
CA ALA A 659 2.04 -7.59 -11.25
C ALA A 659 1.74 -6.11 -11.44
N SER A 660 0.83 -5.57 -10.63
CA SER A 660 0.48 -4.16 -10.73
C SER A 660 0.04 -3.56 -9.42
N TRP A 661 0.24 -2.25 -9.29
CA TRP A 661 -0.18 -1.51 -8.13
C TRP A 661 -0.58 -0.09 -8.52
N LEU A 662 -1.39 0.53 -7.68
CA LEU A 662 -1.92 1.87 -7.88
C LEU A 662 -1.36 2.82 -6.83
N PHE A 663 -1.05 4.05 -7.22
CA PHE A 663 -0.91 5.16 -6.26
C PHE A 663 -1.56 6.43 -6.81
N THR A 664 -1.85 7.37 -5.92
CA THR A 664 -2.43 8.67 -6.26
C THR A 664 -1.48 9.81 -5.90
N ILE A 665 -1.61 10.95 -6.58
CA ILE A 665 -0.80 12.15 -6.34
C ILE A 665 -1.71 13.31 -5.95
N VAL A 666 -1.32 14.05 -4.92
CA VAL A 666 -1.96 15.32 -4.55
C VAL A 666 -1.76 16.34 -5.68
N PRO A 667 -2.81 16.89 -6.31
CA PRO A 667 -2.66 17.85 -7.40
C PRO A 667 -2.08 19.18 -6.88
N PRO A 668 -1.30 19.92 -7.70
CA PRO A 668 -0.63 21.14 -7.26
C PRO A 668 -1.59 22.22 -6.76
N THR A 669 -2.73 22.36 -7.44
CA THR A 669 -3.78 23.36 -7.15
C THR A 669 -4.45 23.19 -5.79
N TYR A 670 -4.38 22.00 -5.18
CA TYR A 670 -4.93 21.75 -3.85
C TYR A 670 -4.09 22.45 -2.75
N ARG A 671 -2.77 22.62 -2.97
CA ARG A 671 -1.88 23.28 -2.02
C ARG A 671 -2.08 24.80 -1.98
N GLU A 672 -2.19 25.43 -3.14
CA GLU A 672 -2.39 26.88 -3.26
C GLU A 672 -3.70 27.33 -2.62
N ASN A 673 -4.80 26.61 -2.90
CA ASN A 673 -6.12 26.94 -2.34
C ASN A 673 -6.19 26.81 -0.81
N ARG A 674 -5.45 25.88 -0.18
CA ARG A 674 -5.41 25.73 1.28
C ARG A 674 -4.62 26.85 1.96
N ILE A 675 -3.52 27.29 1.35
CA ILE A 675 -2.72 28.43 1.85
C ILE A 675 -3.56 29.71 1.75
N ASP A 676 -4.25 29.93 0.64
CA ASP A 676 -5.13 31.08 0.45
C ASP A 676 -6.38 31.02 1.34
N GLU A 677 -6.97 29.85 1.56
CA GLU A 677 -8.12 29.69 2.46
C GLU A 677 -7.73 29.90 3.93
N MET A 678 -6.55 29.42 4.35
CA MET A 678 -5.98 29.70 5.67
C MET A 678 -5.62 31.18 5.85
N ALA A 679 -5.07 31.83 4.82
CA ALA A 679 -4.77 33.26 4.82
C ALA A 679 -6.05 34.14 4.81
N ARG A 680 -7.11 33.69 4.15
CA ARG A 680 -8.43 34.35 4.20
C ARG A 680 -9.14 34.16 5.54
N LYS A 681 -9.07 32.98 6.15
CA LYS A 681 -9.61 32.72 7.49
C LYS A 681 -8.84 33.48 8.58
N SER A 682 -7.52 33.63 8.46
CA SER A 682 -6.73 34.43 9.41
C SER A 682 -6.99 35.94 9.27
N SER A 683 -7.18 36.44 8.04
CA SER A 683 -7.54 37.85 7.80
C SER A 683 -9.00 38.20 8.13
N HIS A 684 -9.95 37.27 7.98
CA HIS A 684 -11.33 37.46 8.47
C HIS A 684 -11.39 37.49 10.01
N ASN A 685 -10.62 36.64 10.70
CA ASN A 685 -10.56 36.63 12.16
C ASN A 685 -9.86 37.87 12.74
N SER A 686 -8.87 38.45 12.04
CA SER A 686 -8.24 39.71 12.47
C SER A 686 -9.14 40.92 12.22
N ALA A 687 -9.88 40.95 11.10
CA ALA A 687 -10.86 42.00 10.82
C ALA A 687 -12.06 41.98 11.79
N GLN A 688 -12.56 40.80 12.19
CA GLN A 688 -13.63 40.68 13.20
C GLN A 688 -13.14 41.02 14.62
N LYS A 689 -11.87 40.75 14.97
CA LYS A 689 -11.30 41.20 16.24
C LYS A 689 -11.13 42.72 16.30
N ASN A 690 -10.69 43.36 15.22
CA ASN A 690 -10.55 44.82 15.17
C ASN A 690 -11.90 45.56 15.15
N ALA A 691 -12.95 44.97 14.56
CA ALA A 691 -14.29 45.55 14.58
C ALA A 691 -15.00 45.44 15.94
N LYS A 692 -14.60 44.47 16.79
CA LYS A 692 -15.12 44.33 18.17
C LYS A 692 -14.36 45.17 19.21
N HIS A 693 -13.08 45.51 18.98
CA HIS A 693 -12.33 46.38 19.88
C HIS A 693 -12.72 47.87 19.74
N ASN A 694 -13.13 48.34 18.56
CA ASN A 694 -13.50 49.74 18.34
C ASN A 694 -14.94 50.12 18.74
N ARG A 695 -15.66 49.29 19.51
CA ARG A 695 -17.04 49.59 19.96
C ARG A 695 -17.23 49.72 21.48
N TYR A 696 -16.17 49.61 22.28
CA TYR A 696 -16.28 49.65 23.75
C TYR A 696 -15.51 50.79 24.45
N ASP A 697 -14.80 51.64 23.72
CA ASP A 697 -14.05 52.78 24.30
C ASP A 697 -14.80 54.11 24.19
N HIS A 698 -16.08 54.17 24.57
CA HIS A 698 -16.73 55.41 25.00
C HIS A 698 -17.96 55.05 25.83
N LEU A 699 -17.79 54.95 27.15
CA LEU A 699 -18.75 55.37 28.20
C LEU A 699 -18.27 54.88 29.57
N THR A 700 -17.67 55.79 30.34
CA THR A 700 -17.58 55.77 31.82
C THR A 700 -17.43 57.21 32.29
N PRO A 701 -17.83 57.54 33.52
CA PRO A 701 -19.14 57.41 34.17
C PRO A 701 -20.09 58.57 33.82
#